data_AF-A0A9P1AJH1-F1
#
_entry.id   AF-A0A9P1AJH1-F1
#
_cell.length_a   1.000
_cell.length_b   1.000
_cell.length_c   1.000
_cell.angle_alpha   90.00
_cell.angle_beta   90.00
_cell.angle_gamma   90.00
#
_symmetry.space_group_name_H-M   'P 1'
#
loop_
_entity.id
_entity.type
_entity.pdbx_description
1 polymer ?
#
loop_
_entity_poly.entity_id
_entity_poly.type
_entity_poly.pdbx_seq_one_letter_code
_entity_poly.pdbx_strand_id
1 'polypeptide(L)'
;MFTCETTDKPELIISSLGSTYITSLVVHTCDKVTVLNGSFAGVVLVERLSFIAIGRLYFEPYAFKDILQSPRQLVIDECTIPSLAPVAFAGLSHIDHLWFRNSRIDVIATESFHHLTNIDYIYFHRTKIGRIERRAFSKMYQIDHLYFKDAVEIGTIESEAFAGSRVDEFIWDGVRVHSAHATFLLNFDAEDTILKNSSLFLVPGIRIEEQQKLIERCLVEACNFNIMSPYEMGCVVLEVTSSTIRRIGPVTEDKDPPAVYSPDPSISTSLNSILFSNCTIGSIDSAAFTNYSLSILSFNHSTIGSLQPKSIHRSRIDRLGFQGSVLKVIASSAVRSSRITQFDVDSMEIDEIGSACIDSSTIGKLRILSSKISRMNESVFKDSELKECRMDGTRVLRMHSEAFYGNNQIASLIVTANDLSTSSSSPSLISPSAHPTSFLLANNTLDCSPTDCSTNSFLLNSPKHSPLLYQISSNRCRPPLQNPCTTARNVNLEDVGLTCRVSGIVADCACSSAHASVPISLALDFNVSIVIIGDCEQLRIDQTDQSFSQIYVFRTSQLMVHRLPSSLKVLKIFHSTVSLLKPLFGPKVGGAQDWQISHSKIDRFGRHSLANLHLSHLKLQYTRVPFIPAHANWNSTIDTLIIENSYLESTARLFEISESLRMQNSIVFSSPRGLGTISSAQLQNNTLLECCSAYRNPEGLDTIEMDPRCDLFFYASRCFDEEQIGGRLSNHLPITSSTRRLRYLYILMLIIII
;
A
#
# COMPACT_ATOMS: atom_id res chain seq x y z
N MET A 1 -45.25 -45.33 -14.20
CA MET A 1 -45.23 -45.06 -12.75
C MET A 1 -44.95 -46.40 -12.08
N PHE A 2 -43.90 -46.50 -11.26
CA PHE A 2 -43.64 -47.71 -10.48
C PHE A 2 -44.04 -47.47 -9.03
N THR A 3 -44.95 -48.29 -8.54
CA THR A 3 -45.37 -48.36 -7.13
C THR A 3 -44.88 -49.67 -6.55
N CYS A 4 -44.21 -49.63 -5.40
CA CYS A 4 -43.90 -50.88 -4.71
C CYS A 4 -45.14 -51.36 -3.94
N GLU A 5 -45.75 -52.47 -4.38
CA GLU A 5 -46.91 -53.06 -3.70
C GLU A 5 -46.53 -53.76 -2.37
N THR A 6 -47.50 -53.77 -1.47
CA THR A 6 -47.50 -54.14 -0.05
C THR A 6 -46.84 -55.47 0.28
N THR A 7 -45.56 -55.43 0.67
CA THR A 7 -44.92 -56.45 1.52
C THR A 7 -44.20 -55.74 2.66
N ASP A 8 -43.85 -56.42 3.75
CA ASP A 8 -43.34 -55.79 4.99
C ASP A 8 -42.07 -54.94 4.81
N LYS A 9 -41.36 -55.03 3.66
CA LYS A 9 -40.26 -54.15 3.22
C LYS A 9 -40.15 -54.11 1.68
N PRO A 10 -40.87 -53.21 0.97
CA PRO A 10 -40.82 -53.16 -0.49
C PRO A 10 -39.46 -52.71 -1.03
N GLU A 11 -38.74 -53.62 -1.69
CA GLU A 11 -37.49 -53.34 -2.41
C GLU A 11 -37.70 -53.37 -3.93
N LEU A 12 -37.24 -52.32 -4.63
CA LEU A 12 -37.21 -52.24 -6.09
C LEU A 12 -35.76 -52.20 -6.58
N ILE A 13 -35.42 -53.08 -7.52
CA ILE A 13 -34.13 -53.08 -8.22
C ILE A 13 -34.41 -52.73 -9.68
N ILE A 14 -33.91 -51.58 -10.13
CA ILE A 14 -33.91 -51.19 -11.54
C ILE A 14 -32.62 -51.74 -12.13
N SER A 15 -32.70 -52.78 -12.95
CA SER A 15 -31.55 -53.45 -13.57
C SER A 15 -31.37 -53.10 -15.04
N SER A 16 -32.47 -52.93 -15.78
CA SER A 16 -32.49 -52.42 -17.16
C SER A 16 -33.91 -51.99 -17.54
N LEU A 17 -34.03 -50.84 -18.22
CA LEU A 17 -35.27 -50.40 -18.87
C LEU A 17 -35.30 -50.68 -20.38
N GLY A 18 -34.20 -51.23 -20.94
CA GLY A 18 -34.04 -51.48 -22.38
C GLY A 18 -34.08 -50.22 -23.25
N SER A 19 -34.10 -50.39 -24.58
CA SER A 19 -34.21 -49.29 -25.54
C SER A 19 -35.64 -48.73 -25.61
N THR A 20 -36.04 -48.00 -24.57
CA THR A 20 -37.39 -47.46 -24.42
C THR A 20 -37.42 -45.94 -24.54
N TYR A 21 -38.54 -45.43 -25.06
CA TYR A 21 -38.85 -44.00 -25.08
C TYR A 21 -39.81 -43.68 -23.93
N ILE A 22 -39.41 -42.80 -23.02
CA ILE A 22 -40.14 -42.47 -21.81
C ILE A 22 -40.28 -40.95 -21.69
N THR A 23 -41.50 -40.43 -21.67
CA THR A 23 -41.71 -39.00 -21.40
C THR A 23 -41.40 -38.66 -19.95
N SER A 24 -41.98 -39.40 -19.00
CA SER A 24 -41.72 -39.20 -17.57
C SER A 24 -41.77 -40.52 -16.79
N LEU A 25 -40.82 -40.70 -15.88
CA LEU A 25 -40.72 -41.84 -14.98
C LEU A 25 -40.77 -41.37 -13.53
N VAL A 26 -41.74 -41.87 -12.77
CA VAL A 26 -41.87 -41.61 -11.33
C VAL A 26 -41.83 -42.94 -10.58
N VAL A 27 -40.91 -43.04 -9.63
CA VAL A 27 -40.75 -44.11 -8.65
C VAL A 27 -41.07 -43.51 -7.28
N HIS A 28 -42.02 -44.08 -6.55
CA HIS A 28 -42.40 -43.52 -5.26
C HIS A 28 -42.75 -44.58 -4.21
N THR A 29 -42.70 -44.16 -2.94
CA THR A 29 -43.19 -44.93 -1.77
C THR A 29 -42.62 -46.34 -1.67
N CYS A 30 -41.30 -46.48 -1.80
CA CYS A 30 -40.59 -47.76 -1.61
C CYS A 30 -39.65 -47.69 -0.41
N ASP A 31 -39.47 -48.79 0.32
CA ASP A 31 -38.53 -48.85 1.44
C ASP A 31 -37.08 -48.81 0.98
N LYS A 32 -36.80 -49.45 -0.16
CA LYS A 32 -35.47 -49.48 -0.77
C LYS A 32 -35.58 -49.47 -2.30
N VAL A 33 -34.78 -48.63 -2.94
CA VAL A 33 -34.61 -48.62 -4.40
C VAL A 33 -33.11 -48.68 -4.71
N THR A 34 -32.74 -49.59 -5.61
CA THR A 34 -31.37 -49.69 -6.12
C THR A 34 -31.40 -49.54 -7.63
N VAL A 35 -30.69 -48.54 -8.16
CA VAL A 35 -30.46 -48.36 -9.60
C VAL A 35 -29.09 -48.94 -9.94
N LEU A 36 -29.07 -50.04 -10.68
CA LEU A 36 -27.82 -50.73 -11.03
C LEU A 36 -27.06 -50.00 -12.15
N ASN A 37 -25.80 -50.38 -12.34
CA ASN A 37 -24.97 -49.91 -13.45
C ASN A 37 -25.66 -50.09 -14.81
N GLY A 38 -25.69 -49.04 -15.64
CA GLY A 38 -26.23 -49.10 -17.01
C GLY A 38 -27.74 -49.37 -17.09
N SER A 39 -28.48 -49.15 -16.01
CA SER A 39 -29.94 -49.39 -15.97
C SER A 39 -30.73 -48.63 -17.05
N PHE A 40 -30.19 -47.49 -17.49
CA PHE A 40 -30.79 -46.62 -18.50
C PHE A 40 -30.12 -46.70 -19.88
N ALA A 41 -29.28 -47.71 -20.12
CA ALA A 41 -28.61 -47.88 -21.41
C ALA A 41 -29.63 -48.01 -22.55
N GLY A 42 -29.51 -47.17 -23.58
CA GLY A 42 -30.41 -47.13 -24.72
C GLY A 42 -31.74 -46.39 -24.48
N VAL A 43 -31.98 -45.82 -23.30
CA VAL A 43 -33.24 -45.12 -22.96
C VAL A 43 -33.22 -43.69 -23.50
N VAL A 44 -34.36 -43.25 -24.02
CA VAL A 44 -34.65 -41.84 -24.32
C VAL A 44 -35.65 -41.34 -23.28
N LEU A 45 -35.21 -40.54 -22.31
CA LEU A 45 -36.07 -40.02 -21.25
C LEU A 45 -36.18 -38.50 -21.35
N VAL A 46 -37.35 -37.99 -21.74
CA VAL A 46 -37.45 -36.60 -22.25
C VAL A 46 -37.66 -35.57 -21.15
N GLU A 47 -38.73 -35.67 -20.36
CA GLU A 47 -39.14 -34.58 -19.47
C GLU A 47 -38.62 -34.76 -18.05
N ARG A 48 -38.99 -35.87 -17.38
CA ARG A 48 -38.80 -35.96 -15.93
C ARG A 48 -38.57 -37.37 -15.42
N LEU A 49 -37.50 -37.55 -14.64
CA LEU A 49 -37.25 -38.70 -13.78
C LEU A 49 -37.42 -38.28 -12.32
N SER A 50 -38.22 -39.01 -11.53
CA SER A 50 -38.47 -38.66 -10.13
C SER A 50 -38.44 -39.86 -9.19
N PHE A 51 -37.73 -39.72 -8.08
CA PHE A 51 -37.74 -40.62 -6.93
C PHE A 51 -38.36 -39.87 -5.75
N ILE A 52 -39.47 -40.37 -5.19
CA ILE A 52 -40.25 -39.66 -4.17
C ILE A 52 -40.53 -40.57 -2.97
N ALA A 53 -40.29 -40.10 -1.75
CA ALA A 53 -40.60 -40.83 -0.52
C ALA A 53 -39.96 -42.24 -0.50
N ILE A 54 -38.65 -42.32 -0.79
CA ILE A 54 -37.89 -43.58 -0.81
C ILE A 54 -37.08 -43.72 0.49
N GLY A 55 -37.32 -44.81 1.22
CA GLY A 55 -36.67 -45.08 2.51
C GLY A 55 -35.15 -45.21 2.42
N ARG A 56 -34.63 -45.87 1.38
CA ARG A 56 -33.20 -45.94 1.04
C ARG A 56 -33.01 -45.98 -0.48
N LEU A 57 -32.42 -44.95 -1.05
CA LEU A 57 -32.14 -44.83 -2.48
C LEU A 57 -30.64 -45.01 -2.74
N TYR A 58 -30.31 -45.95 -3.62
CA TYR A 58 -28.95 -46.24 -4.04
C TYR A 58 -28.80 -46.08 -5.56
N PHE A 59 -27.73 -45.44 -5.97
CA PHE A 59 -27.25 -45.42 -7.35
C PHE A 59 -25.90 -46.13 -7.38
N GLU A 60 -25.79 -47.20 -8.16
CA GLU A 60 -24.48 -47.77 -8.46
C GLU A 60 -23.67 -46.83 -9.35
N PRO A 61 -22.33 -46.89 -9.32
CA PRO A 61 -21.48 -46.18 -10.27
C PRO A 61 -21.93 -46.44 -11.71
N TYR A 62 -22.03 -45.38 -12.52
CA TYR A 62 -22.47 -45.44 -13.92
C TYR A 62 -23.92 -45.91 -14.12
N ALA A 63 -24.84 -45.61 -13.19
CA ALA A 63 -26.26 -45.97 -13.31
C ALA A 63 -26.93 -45.50 -14.61
N PHE A 64 -26.51 -44.36 -15.16
CA PHE A 64 -27.06 -43.72 -16.37
C PHE A 64 -26.16 -43.84 -17.59
N LYS A 65 -25.17 -44.74 -17.56
CA LYS A 65 -24.28 -44.95 -18.69
C LYS A 65 -25.05 -45.36 -19.95
N ASP A 66 -24.63 -44.82 -21.09
CA ASP A 66 -25.19 -45.07 -22.42
C ASP A 66 -26.68 -44.70 -22.57
N ILE A 67 -27.20 -43.79 -21.73
CA ILE A 67 -28.50 -43.16 -21.95
C ILE A 67 -28.46 -42.33 -23.24
N LEU A 68 -29.48 -42.46 -24.10
CA LEU A 68 -29.51 -41.76 -25.40
C LEU A 68 -29.97 -40.32 -25.28
N GLN A 69 -30.89 -40.05 -24.35
CA GLN A 69 -31.35 -38.70 -24.04
C GLN A 69 -31.66 -38.61 -22.54
N SER A 70 -31.04 -37.63 -21.87
CA SER A 70 -31.26 -37.36 -20.44
C SER A 70 -32.57 -36.62 -20.21
N PRO A 71 -33.21 -36.81 -19.04
CA PRO A 71 -34.35 -35.98 -18.64
C PRO A 71 -33.97 -34.51 -18.58
N ARG A 72 -34.90 -33.63 -18.94
CA ARG A 72 -34.82 -32.20 -18.56
C ARG A 72 -34.82 -32.00 -17.04
N GLN A 73 -35.51 -32.87 -16.28
CA GLN A 73 -35.59 -32.78 -14.83
C GLN A 73 -35.33 -34.13 -14.13
N LEU A 74 -34.36 -34.17 -13.23
CA LEU A 74 -34.17 -35.26 -12.28
C LEU A 74 -34.50 -34.76 -10.86
N VAL A 75 -35.54 -35.33 -10.25
CA VAL A 75 -36.03 -34.92 -8.93
C VAL A 75 -35.92 -36.05 -7.93
N ILE A 76 -35.22 -35.82 -6.84
CA ILE A 76 -35.13 -36.71 -5.68
C ILE A 76 -35.77 -35.96 -4.51
N ASP A 77 -36.92 -36.44 -4.05
CA ASP A 77 -37.73 -35.78 -3.02
C ASP A 77 -38.05 -36.73 -1.86
N GLU A 78 -37.91 -36.26 -0.63
CA GLU A 78 -38.20 -37.04 0.58
C GLU A 78 -37.51 -38.42 0.60
N CYS A 79 -36.25 -38.48 0.12
CA CYS A 79 -35.48 -39.73 0.05
C CYS A 79 -34.34 -39.74 1.09
N THR A 80 -33.96 -40.93 1.55
CA THR A 80 -32.66 -41.12 2.23
C THR A 80 -31.68 -41.79 1.31
N ILE A 81 -30.55 -41.15 1.05
CA ILE A 81 -29.43 -41.65 0.26
C ILE A 81 -28.27 -41.94 1.22
N PRO A 82 -27.98 -43.21 1.53
CA PRO A 82 -26.88 -43.55 2.43
C PRO A 82 -25.51 -43.15 1.88
N SER A 83 -25.33 -43.20 0.57
CA SER A 83 -24.13 -42.69 -0.09
C SER A 83 -24.43 -42.38 -1.55
N LEU A 84 -24.02 -41.21 -2.02
CA LEU A 84 -23.81 -40.98 -3.44
C LEU A 84 -22.44 -41.57 -3.78
N ALA A 85 -22.44 -42.65 -4.57
CA ALA A 85 -21.22 -43.31 -5.00
C ALA A 85 -20.46 -42.47 -6.04
N PRO A 86 -19.14 -42.67 -6.21
CA PRO A 86 -18.40 -42.07 -7.31
C PRO A 86 -19.10 -42.33 -8.65
N VAL A 87 -19.13 -41.32 -9.53
CA VAL A 87 -19.71 -41.37 -10.88
C VAL A 87 -21.15 -41.92 -10.92
N ALA A 88 -21.95 -41.72 -9.86
CA ALA A 88 -23.33 -42.19 -9.78
C ALA A 88 -24.22 -41.63 -10.91
N PHE A 89 -23.97 -40.39 -11.33
CA PHE A 89 -24.73 -39.69 -12.36
C PHE A 89 -24.05 -39.67 -13.74
N ALA A 90 -22.95 -40.40 -13.92
CA ALA A 90 -22.22 -40.42 -15.19
C ALA A 90 -23.12 -40.92 -16.34
N GLY A 91 -23.10 -40.19 -17.45
CA GLY A 91 -23.98 -40.38 -18.60
C GLY A 91 -25.07 -39.30 -18.73
N LEU A 92 -25.44 -38.65 -17.61
CA LEU A 92 -26.37 -37.53 -17.63
C LEU A 92 -25.69 -36.25 -18.19
N SER A 93 -26.37 -35.60 -19.14
CA SER A 93 -25.96 -34.31 -19.70
C SER A 93 -27.16 -33.55 -20.26
N HIS A 94 -27.05 -32.22 -20.41
CA HIS A 94 -28.12 -31.36 -20.94
C HIS A 94 -29.40 -31.44 -20.10
N ILE A 95 -29.25 -31.36 -18.77
CA ILE A 95 -30.36 -31.39 -17.82
C ILE A 95 -30.63 -29.97 -17.33
N ASP A 96 -31.86 -29.49 -17.49
CA ASP A 96 -32.25 -28.19 -16.96
C ASP A 96 -32.19 -28.18 -15.41
N HIS A 97 -32.70 -29.22 -14.74
CA HIS A 97 -32.80 -29.26 -13.28
C HIS A 97 -32.47 -30.61 -12.66
N LEU A 98 -31.44 -30.65 -11.80
CA LEU A 98 -31.13 -31.73 -10.88
C LEU A 98 -31.47 -31.31 -9.44
N TRP A 99 -32.55 -31.84 -8.88
CA TRP A 99 -33.10 -31.42 -7.60
C TRP A 99 -33.00 -32.50 -6.52
N PHE A 100 -32.40 -32.15 -5.39
CA PHE A 100 -32.47 -32.89 -4.14
C PHE A 100 -33.29 -32.09 -3.12
N ARG A 101 -34.49 -32.57 -2.77
CA ARG A 101 -35.44 -31.85 -1.92
C ARG A 101 -35.84 -32.67 -0.71
N ASN A 102 -35.94 -32.03 0.45
CA ASN A 102 -36.43 -32.63 1.70
C ASN A 102 -35.77 -33.98 2.01
N SER A 103 -34.52 -34.16 1.59
CA SER A 103 -33.85 -35.45 1.56
C SER A 103 -32.70 -35.49 2.55
N ARG A 104 -32.24 -36.70 2.85
CA ARG A 104 -31.06 -36.93 3.68
C ARG A 104 -30.01 -37.67 2.87
N ILE A 105 -28.81 -37.13 2.79
CA ILE A 105 -27.66 -37.75 2.13
C ILE A 105 -26.59 -37.96 3.21
N ASP A 106 -26.31 -39.21 3.60
CA ASP A 106 -25.34 -39.42 4.69
C ASP A 106 -23.91 -39.11 4.22
N VAL A 107 -23.54 -39.50 3.01
CA VAL A 107 -22.22 -39.20 2.41
C VAL A 107 -22.36 -38.81 0.94
N ILE A 108 -21.72 -37.71 0.54
CA ILE A 108 -21.40 -37.41 -0.85
C ILE A 108 -19.93 -37.81 -1.04
N ALA A 109 -19.70 -38.95 -1.69
CA ALA A 109 -18.37 -39.51 -1.83
C ALA A 109 -17.53 -38.74 -2.86
N THR A 110 -16.22 -38.95 -2.82
CA THR A 110 -15.27 -38.45 -3.82
C THR A 110 -15.78 -38.70 -5.25
N GLU A 111 -15.76 -37.68 -6.11
CA GLU A 111 -16.17 -37.77 -7.52
C GLU A 111 -17.64 -38.23 -7.76
N SER A 112 -18.56 -38.01 -6.81
CA SER A 112 -19.97 -38.41 -6.96
C SER A 112 -20.65 -37.83 -8.20
N PHE A 113 -20.29 -36.60 -8.58
CA PHE A 113 -20.88 -35.86 -9.70
C PHE A 113 -19.97 -35.79 -10.94
N HIS A 114 -18.88 -36.57 -10.95
CA HIS A 114 -17.94 -36.58 -12.07
C HIS A 114 -18.65 -36.98 -13.38
N HIS A 115 -18.31 -36.28 -14.47
CA HIS A 115 -18.87 -36.37 -15.82
C HIS A 115 -20.22 -35.69 -16.04
N LEU A 116 -20.78 -35.01 -15.04
CA LEU A 116 -21.89 -34.10 -15.30
C LEU A 116 -21.42 -32.94 -16.18
N THR A 117 -22.13 -32.75 -17.29
CA THR A 117 -21.84 -31.72 -18.29
C THR A 117 -23.14 -31.08 -18.80
N ASN A 118 -23.11 -29.77 -19.04
CA ASN A 118 -24.26 -28.99 -19.53
C ASN A 118 -25.48 -29.14 -18.59
N ILE A 119 -25.38 -28.63 -17.38
CA ILE A 119 -26.48 -28.67 -16.40
C ILE A 119 -26.82 -27.23 -16.00
N ASP A 120 -28.06 -26.82 -16.19
CA ASP A 120 -28.45 -25.44 -15.85
C ASP A 120 -28.50 -25.28 -14.32
N TYR A 121 -29.20 -26.17 -13.60
CA TYR A 121 -29.36 -26.07 -12.14
C TYR A 121 -29.11 -27.40 -11.42
N ILE A 122 -28.16 -27.40 -10.47
CA ILE A 122 -28.08 -28.40 -9.40
C ILE A 122 -28.56 -27.74 -8.11
N TYR A 123 -29.63 -28.27 -7.51
CA TYR A 123 -30.31 -27.65 -6.39
C TYR A 123 -30.46 -28.59 -5.19
N PHE A 124 -29.95 -28.18 -4.04
CA PHE A 124 -30.20 -28.81 -2.74
C PHE A 124 -31.15 -27.94 -1.92
N HIS A 125 -32.35 -28.45 -1.64
CA HIS A 125 -33.41 -27.74 -0.93
C HIS A 125 -33.83 -28.48 0.34
N ARG A 126 -33.72 -27.87 1.52
CA ARG A 126 -34.11 -28.52 2.79
C ARG A 126 -33.49 -29.90 2.96
N THR A 127 -32.22 -30.03 2.60
CA THR A 127 -31.50 -31.31 2.61
C THR A 127 -30.57 -31.40 3.81
N LYS A 128 -30.41 -32.60 4.38
CA LYS A 128 -29.40 -32.89 5.41
C LYS A 128 -28.28 -33.72 4.81
N ILE A 129 -27.07 -33.20 4.85
CA ILE A 129 -25.87 -33.85 4.34
C ILE A 129 -24.96 -34.21 5.52
N GLY A 130 -24.65 -35.48 5.71
CA GLY A 130 -23.77 -35.94 6.79
C GLY A 130 -22.33 -35.50 6.56
N ARG A 131 -21.73 -35.96 5.46
CA ARG A 131 -20.36 -35.63 5.06
C ARG A 131 -20.25 -35.34 3.57
N ILE A 132 -19.50 -34.30 3.23
CA ILE A 132 -19.01 -34.02 1.88
C ILE A 132 -17.52 -34.35 1.87
N GLU A 133 -17.14 -35.39 1.13
CA GLU A 133 -15.74 -35.81 1.02
C GLU A 133 -14.92 -34.89 0.13
N ARG A 134 -13.60 -34.97 0.22
CA ARG A 134 -12.69 -34.26 -0.66
C ARG A 134 -13.03 -34.57 -2.13
N ARG A 135 -13.06 -33.54 -2.98
CA ARG A 135 -13.35 -33.66 -4.41
C ARG A 135 -14.70 -34.33 -4.72
N ALA A 136 -15.65 -34.30 -3.79
CA ALA A 136 -16.99 -34.85 -3.97
C ALA A 136 -17.71 -34.28 -5.21
N PHE A 137 -17.51 -32.99 -5.47
CA PHE A 137 -18.07 -32.26 -6.60
C PHE A 137 -17.06 -32.03 -7.72
N SER A 138 -15.96 -32.78 -7.80
CA SER A 138 -14.92 -32.56 -8.80
C SER A 138 -15.32 -33.01 -10.21
N LYS A 139 -14.69 -32.40 -11.23
CA LYS A 139 -14.85 -32.72 -12.66
C LYS A 139 -16.29 -32.61 -13.16
N MET A 140 -17.00 -31.59 -12.69
CA MET A 140 -18.21 -31.06 -13.30
C MET A 140 -17.82 -29.93 -14.24
N TYR A 141 -18.42 -29.89 -15.44
CA TYR A 141 -18.11 -28.89 -16.46
C TYR A 141 -19.39 -28.28 -17.01
N GLN A 142 -19.39 -26.97 -17.31
CA GLN A 142 -20.55 -26.28 -17.87
C GLN A 142 -21.79 -26.46 -16.98
N ILE A 143 -21.62 -26.08 -15.72
CA ILE A 143 -22.70 -26.03 -14.73
C ILE A 143 -23.02 -24.57 -14.50
N ASP A 144 -24.22 -24.13 -14.86
CA ASP A 144 -24.56 -22.71 -14.77
C ASP A 144 -24.77 -22.34 -13.30
N HIS A 145 -25.52 -23.16 -12.54
CA HIS A 145 -25.90 -22.84 -11.17
C HIS A 145 -25.80 -24.05 -10.22
N LEU A 146 -25.05 -23.90 -9.12
CA LEU A 146 -25.01 -24.85 -8.01
C LEU A 146 -25.54 -24.20 -6.73
N TYR A 147 -26.76 -24.56 -6.33
CA TYR A 147 -27.50 -23.90 -5.27
C TYR A 147 -27.75 -24.82 -4.08
N PHE A 148 -27.47 -24.32 -2.88
CA PHE A 148 -27.86 -24.90 -1.60
C PHE A 148 -28.74 -23.88 -0.89
N LYS A 149 -30.03 -24.17 -0.75
CA LYS A 149 -31.00 -23.19 -0.29
C LYS A 149 -32.03 -23.76 0.68
N ASP A 150 -32.55 -22.88 1.52
CA ASP A 150 -33.67 -23.12 2.44
C ASP A 150 -33.39 -24.28 3.41
N ALA A 151 -32.67 -23.99 4.49
CA ALA A 151 -32.42 -24.92 5.61
C ALA A 151 -31.64 -26.18 5.23
N VAL A 152 -30.53 -26.01 4.51
CA VAL A 152 -29.56 -27.10 4.30
C VAL A 152 -28.65 -27.23 5.51
N GLU A 153 -28.52 -28.45 6.03
CA GLU A 153 -27.63 -28.78 7.14
C GLU A 153 -26.51 -29.68 6.65
N ILE A 154 -25.26 -29.29 6.87
CA ILE A 154 -24.08 -30.07 6.50
C ILE A 154 -23.30 -30.40 7.78
N GLY A 155 -23.04 -31.68 8.02
CA GLY A 155 -22.24 -32.14 9.16
C GLY A 155 -20.78 -31.75 8.98
N THR A 156 -20.08 -32.40 8.05
CA THR A 156 -18.65 -32.12 7.79
C THR A 156 -18.36 -31.89 6.30
N ILE A 157 -17.48 -30.93 6.01
CA ILE A 157 -16.93 -30.71 4.66
C ILE A 157 -15.41 -30.85 4.71
N GLU A 158 -14.88 -31.76 3.91
CA GLU A 158 -13.45 -31.96 3.76
C GLU A 158 -12.81 -30.93 2.82
N SER A 159 -11.47 -30.87 2.82
CA SER A 159 -10.69 -29.97 1.98
C SER A 159 -10.99 -30.18 0.49
N GLU A 160 -10.94 -29.12 -0.32
CA GLU A 160 -11.05 -29.20 -1.78
C GLU A 160 -12.31 -29.95 -2.27
N ALA A 161 -13.45 -29.79 -1.57
CA ALA A 161 -14.70 -30.48 -1.91
C ALA A 161 -15.17 -30.20 -3.35
N PHE A 162 -14.86 -29.01 -3.88
CA PHE A 162 -15.25 -28.53 -5.20
C PHE A 162 -14.10 -28.42 -6.21
N ALA A 163 -12.90 -28.89 -5.83
CA ALA A 163 -11.71 -28.71 -6.66
C ALA A 163 -11.83 -29.38 -8.04
N GLY A 164 -11.32 -28.70 -9.08
CA GLY A 164 -11.29 -29.25 -10.44
C GLY A 164 -12.63 -29.23 -11.17
N SER A 165 -13.62 -28.49 -10.65
CA SER A 165 -14.89 -28.23 -11.31
C SER A 165 -15.03 -26.77 -11.70
N ARG A 166 -15.82 -26.53 -12.75
CA ARG A 166 -16.19 -25.19 -13.20
C ARG A 166 -17.70 -25.00 -13.09
N VAL A 167 -18.09 -23.98 -12.33
CA VAL A 167 -19.48 -23.57 -12.11
C VAL A 167 -19.57 -22.07 -12.32
N ASP A 168 -20.56 -21.56 -13.03
CA ASP A 168 -20.66 -20.11 -13.26
C ASP A 168 -21.10 -19.41 -11.96
N GLU A 169 -22.19 -19.87 -11.33
CA GLU A 169 -22.69 -19.31 -10.07
C GLU A 169 -22.88 -20.37 -8.96
N PHE A 170 -22.26 -20.15 -7.81
CA PHE A 170 -22.39 -20.97 -6.61
C PHE A 170 -23.09 -20.19 -5.49
N ILE A 171 -24.26 -20.65 -5.03
CA ILE A 171 -25.05 -19.96 -4.00
C ILE A 171 -25.31 -20.87 -2.80
N TRP A 172 -24.97 -20.37 -1.61
CA TRP A 172 -25.48 -20.85 -0.33
C TRP A 172 -26.42 -19.82 0.28
N ASP A 173 -27.66 -20.19 0.56
CA ASP A 173 -28.63 -19.33 1.23
C ASP A 173 -29.35 -20.10 2.35
N GLY A 174 -29.06 -19.74 3.60
CA GLY A 174 -29.61 -20.44 4.76
C GLY A 174 -28.96 -21.80 5.02
N VAL A 175 -27.65 -21.92 4.77
CA VAL A 175 -26.87 -23.16 4.98
C VAL A 175 -26.19 -23.15 6.36
N ARG A 176 -26.31 -24.26 7.09
CA ARG A 176 -25.62 -24.48 8.36
C ARG A 176 -24.58 -25.58 8.24
N VAL A 177 -23.31 -25.22 8.40
CA VAL A 177 -22.18 -26.15 8.36
C VAL A 177 -21.60 -26.32 9.76
N HIS A 178 -21.66 -27.54 10.29
CA HIS A 178 -21.19 -27.83 11.66
C HIS A 178 -19.67 -27.87 11.76
N SER A 179 -18.98 -28.32 10.71
CA SER A 179 -17.53 -28.26 10.58
C SER A 179 -17.12 -28.30 9.11
N ALA A 180 -16.25 -27.39 8.68
CA ALA A 180 -15.65 -27.43 7.35
C ALA A 180 -14.16 -27.15 7.45
N HIS A 181 -13.35 -27.89 6.70
CA HIS A 181 -11.96 -27.50 6.50
C HIS A 181 -11.92 -26.13 5.81
N ALA A 182 -11.08 -25.20 6.27
CA ALA A 182 -10.99 -23.85 5.72
C ALA A 182 -10.66 -23.82 4.22
N THR A 183 -10.04 -24.89 3.70
CA THR A 183 -9.65 -25.07 2.31
C THR A 183 -10.70 -25.75 1.43
N PHE A 184 -11.97 -25.84 1.86
CA PHE A 184 -13.00 -26.58 1.10
C PHE A 184 -13.32 -25.98 -0.28
N LEU A 185 -13.13 -24.67 -0.46
CA LEU A 185 -13.30 -23.95 -1.75
C LEU A 185 -12.00 -23.83 -2.56
N LEU A 186 -10.88 -24.32 -2.05
CA LEU A 186 -9.60 -24.21 -2.75
C LEU A 186 -9.67 -24.95 -4.10
N ASN A 187 -9.10 -24.36 -5.15
CA ASN A 187 -9.09 -24.87 -6.53
C ASN A 187 -10.47 -25.02 -7.18
N PHE A 188 -11.45 -24.28 -6.68
CA PHE A 188 -12.76 -24.15 -7.29
C PHE A 188 -12.74 -23.05 -8.36
N ASP A 189 -13.21 -23.37 -9.57
CA ASP A 189 -13.32 -22.44 -10.69
C ASP A 189 -14.75 -21.90 -10.75
N ALA A 190 -14.96 -20.68 -10.26
CA ALA A 190 -16.27 -20.05 -10.29
C ALA A 190 -16.19 -18.54 -10.53
N GLU A 191 -17.17 -18.01 -11.27
CA GLU A 191 -17.28 -16.57 -11.52
C GLU A 191 -17.81 -15.89 -10.24
N ASP A 192 -18.99 -16.31 -9.77
CA ASP A 192 -19.61 -15.77 -8.56
C ASP A 192 -19.85 -16.86 -7.51
N THR A 193 -19.33 -16.62 -6.29
CA THR A 193 -19.65 -17.39 -5.09
C THR A 193 -20.38 -16.52 -4.08
N ILE A 194 -21.62 -16.87 -3.77
CA ILE A 194 -22.51 -16.09 -2.90
C ILE A 194 -22.85 -16.92 -1.67
N LEU A 195 -22.46 -16.44 -0.49
CA LEU A 195 -22.82 -17.03 0.80
C LEU A 195 -23.75 -16.06 1.55
N LYS A 196 -25.00 -16.47 1.75
CA LYS A 196 -26.06 -15.67 2.36
C LYS A 196 -26.68 -16.40 3.55
N ASN A 197 -26.99 -15.66 4.62
CA ASN A 197 -27.76 -16.15 5.76
C ASN A 197 -27.22 -17.48 6.34
N SER A 198 -25.91 -17.71 6.23
CA SER A 198 -25.30 -19.01 6.48
C SER A 198 -24.38 -18.97 7.70
N SER A 199 -24.21 -20.11 8.37
CA SER A 199 -23.31 -20.23 9.52
C SER A 199 -22.29 -21.34 9.26
N LEU A 200 -21.01 -20.96 9.30
CA LEU A 200 -19.90 -21.86 9.00
C LEU A 200 -18.94 -21.93 10.19
N PHE A 201 -18.62 -23.15 10.61
CA PHE A 201 -17.55 -23.41 11.56
C PHE A 201 -16.34 -23.98 10.83
N LEU A 202 -15.31 -23.15 10.64
CA LEU A 202 -14.09 -23.50 9.95
C LEU A 202 -13.06 -24.13 10.90
N VAL A 203 -12.44 -25.22 10.45
CA VAL A 203 -11.33 -25.91 11.10
C VAL A 203 -10.13 -25.98 10.15
N PRO A 204 -8.91 -26.25 10.65
CA PRO A 204 -7.74 -26.39 9.79
C PRO A 204 -7.93 -27.47 8.72
N GLY A 205 -7.48 -27.20 7.51
CA GLY A 205 -7.58 -28.10 6.37
C GLY A 205 -6.22 -28.52 5.83
N ILE A 206 -6.21 -29.55 5.00
CA ILE A 206 -5.02 -29.99 4.25
C ILE A 206 -4.92 -29.16 2.97
N ARG A 207 -3.68 -28.83 2.55
CA ARG A 207 -3.36 -28.21 1.26
C ARG A 207 -2.52 -29.15 0.42
N ILE A 208 -2.88 -29.30 -0.85
CA ILE A 208 -2.07 -30.04 -1.82
C ILE A 208 -1.83 -29.13 -3.02
N GLU A 209 -0.55 -28.91 -3.35
CA GLU A 209 -0.11 -27.98 -4.39
C GLU A 209 -0.43 -28.50 -5.80
N GLU A 210 -1.44 -27.90 -6.44
CA GLU A 210 -1.74 -28.01 -7.87
C GLU A 210 -1.85 -26.60 -8.47
N GLN A 211 -1.84 -26.43 -9.80
CA GLN A 211 -2.07 -25.12 -10.45
C GLN A 211 -3.43 -24.56 -9.99
N GLN A 212 -3.39 -23.49 -9.21
CA GLN A 212 -4.57 -23.02 -8.48
C GLN A 212 -5.51 -22.23 -9.39
N LYS A 213 -6.78 -22.66 -9.42
CA LYS A 213 -7.89 -21.89 -9.95
C LYS A 213 -8.52 -21.08 -8.81
N LEU A 214 -8.95 -19.87 -9.14
CA LEU A 214 -9.47 -18.91 -8.17
C LEU A 214 -10.93 -18.59 -8.50
N ILE A 215 -11.67 -18.24 -7.47
CA ILE A 215 -13.01 -17.68 -7.61
C ILE A 215 -12.83 -16.19 -7.95
N GLU A 216 -13.49 -15.71 -9.01
CA GLU A 216 -13.34 -14.30 -9.39
C GLU A 216 -13.92 -13.38 -8.31
N ARG A 217 -15.12 -13.68 -7.83
CA ARG A 217 -15.78 -12.89 -6.79
C ARG A 217 -16.48 -13.73 -5.73
N CYS A 218 -16.26 -13.36 -4.47
CA CYS A 218 -16.97 -13.91 -3.33
C CYS A 218 -17.77 -12.83 -2.62
N LEU A 219 -19.09 -13.01 -2.57
CA LEU A 219 -20.02 -12.17 -1.82
C LEU A 219 -20.53 -12.93 -0.59
N VAL A 220 -20.23 -12.41 0.60
CA VAL A 220 -20.63 -13.01 1.87
C VAL A 220 -21.52 -12.03 2.62
N GLU A 221 -22.78 -12.38 2.80
CA GLU A 221 -23.79 -11.51 3.41
C GLU A 221 -24.52 -12.21 4.56
N ALA A 222 -24.71 -11.50 5.67
CA ALA A 222 -25.48 -11.98 6.82
C ALA A 222 -25.02 -13.36 7.35
N CYS A 223 -23.71 -13.63 7.26
CA CYS A 223 -23.13 -14.91 7.64
C CYS A 223 -22.48 -14.88 9.03
N ASN A 224 -22.31 -16.07 9.64
CA ASN A 224 -21.60 -16.24 10.91
C ASN A 224 -20.39 -17.16 10.73
N PHE A 225 -19.21 -16.69 11.15
CA PHE A 225 -17.96 -17.44 11.12
C PHE A 225 -17.29 -17.47 12.50
N ASN A 226 -16.80 -18.64 12.90
CA ASN A 226 -15.90 -18.77 14.05
C ASN A 226 -14.50 -18.18 13.75
N ILE A 227 -14.05 -18.31 12.51
CA ILE A 227 -12.82 -17.73 12.00
C ILE A 227 -12.96 -17.56 10.48
N MET A 228 -12.33 -16.53 9.93
CA MET A 228 -12.23 -16.33 8.48
C MET A 228 -10.78 -16.06 8.09
N SER A 229 -10.37 -16.73 7.04
CA SER A 229 -9.03 -16.65 6.46
C SER A 229 -9.19 -16.25 5.00
N PRO A 230 -9.06 -14.95 4.65
CA PRO A 230 -9.38 -14.45 3.32
C PRO A 230 -8.67 -15.20 2.19
N TYR A 231 -7.42 -15.61 2.42
CA TYR A 231 -6.64 -16.36 1.44
C TYR A 231 -7.12 -17.82 1.27
N GLU A 232 -7.67 -18.48 2.30
CA GLU A 232 -8.19 -19.85 2.16
C GLU A 232 -9.54 -19.91 1.45
N MET A 233 -10.24 -18.77 1.38
CA MET A 233 -11.45 -18.65 0.57
C MET A 233 -11.16 -18.71 -0.94
N GLY A 234 -9.93 -18.42 -1.38
CA GLY A 234 -9.51 -18.59 -2.78
C GLY A 234 -10.13 -17.61 -3.77
N CYS A 235 -10.57 -16.43 -3.31
CA CYS A 235 -11.26 -15.44 -4.13
C CYS A 235 -10.29 -14.35 -4.61
N VAL A 236 -10.54 -13.69 -5.75
CA VAL A 236 -9.79 -12.49 -6.18
C VAL A 236 -10.36 -11.23 -5.50
N VAL A 237 -11.69 -11.13 -5.45
CA VAL A 237 -12.42 -10.09 -4.74
C VAL A 237 -13.27 -10.72 -3.64
N LEU A 238 -13.06 -10.30 -2.40
CA LEU A 238 -13.84 -10.74 -1.24
C LEU A 238 -14.63 -9.58 -0.65
N GLU A 239 -15.95 -9.65 -0.76
CA GLU A 239 -16.89 -8.69 -0.19
C GLU A 239 -17.68 -9.36 0.93
N VAL A 240 -17.54 -8.82 2.15
CA VAL A 240 -18.23 -9.33 3.32
C VAL A 240 -19.10 -8.24 3.93
N THR A 241 -20.40 -8.48 4.01
CA THR A 241 -21.40 -7.51 4.46
C THR A 241 -22.26 -8.08 5.58
N SER A 242 -22.64 -7.23 6.54
CA SER A 242 -23.63 -7.54 7.58
C SER A 242 -23.37 -8.85 8.36
N SER A 243 -22.10 -9.25 8.45
CA SER A 243 -21.69 -10.58 8.93
C SER A 243 -21.00 -10.50 10.29
N THR A 244 -21.11 -11.59 11.06
CA THR A 244 -20.43 -11.74 12.35
C THR A 244 -19.25 -12.69 12.21
N ILE A 245 -18.04 -12.19 12.44
CA ILE A 245 -16.80 -12.95 12.33
C ILE A 245 -16.10 -12.89 13.68
N ARG A 246 -15.93 -14.01 14.37
CA ARG A 246 -15.27 -13.97 15.68
C ARG A 246 -13.78 -13.59 15.55
N ARG A 247 -13.09 -14.14 14.55
CA ARG A 247 -11.65 -13.93 14.34
C ARG A 247 -11.34 -13.85 12.84
N ILE A 248 -10.48 -12.94 12.42
CA ILE A 248 -9.88 -12.94 11.08
C ILE A 248 -8.42 -13.31 11.25
N GLY A 249 -7.97 -14.37 10.62
CA GLY A 249 -6.63 -14.89 10.83
C GLY A 249 -6.39 -16.26 10.21
N PRO A 250 -5.16 -16.78 10.32
CA PRO A 250 -4.86 -18.16 9.95
C PRO A 250 -5.72 -19.16 10.75
N VAL A 251 -6.26 -20.17 10.07
CA VAL A 251 -6.99 -21.26 10.73
C VAL A 251 -5.99 -22.31 11.20
N THR A 252 -5.52 -22.20 12.45
CA THR A 252 -4.56 -23.12 13.08
C THR A 252 -5.17 -23.89 14.24
N GLU A 253 -4.64 -25.09 14.53
CA GLU A 253 -5.02 -25.87 15.73
C GLU A 253 -4.50 -25.23 17.02
N ASP A 254 -3.33 -24.57 16.96
CA ASP A 254 -2.72 -23.91 18.11
C ASP A 254 -3.31 -22.51 18.36
N LYS A 255 -3.50 -22.19 19.66
CA LYS A 255 -3.97 -20.88 20.14
C LYS A 255 -2.96 -19.76 19.92
N ASP A 256 -1.68 -20.11 19.81
CA ASP A 256 -0.60 -19.18 19.50
C ASP A 256 -0.09 -19.47 18.07
N PRO A 257 -0.26 -18.54 17.12
CA PRO A 257 0.24 -18.76 15.77
C PRO A 257 1.76 -18.95 15.85
N PRO A 258 2.34 -20.03 15.29
CA PRO A 258 3.78 -20.17 15.26
C PRO A 258 4.39 -18.94 14.61
N ALA A 259 5.54 -18.48 15.11
CA ALA A 259 6.29 -17.33 14.60
C ALA A 259 6.69 -17.43 13.11
N VAL A 260 6.32 -18.54 12.47
CA VAL A 260 6.66 -18.97 11.10
C VAL A 260 5.39 -19.46 10.38
N TYR A 261 4.20 -18.89 10.64
CA TYR A 261 3.11 -19.05 9.68
C TYR A 261 3.35 -18.10 8.49
N SER A 262 3.95 -18.61 7.43
CA SER A 262 3.99 -17.93 6.13
C SER A 262 2.85 -18.46 5.27
N PRO A 263 1.79 -17.68 5.00
CA PRO A 263 0.84 -18.03 3.96
C PRO A 263 1.60 -18.19 2.63
N ASP A 264 1.17 -19.14 1.82
CA ASP A 264 1.76 -19.41 0.51
C ASP A 264 1.74 -18.12 -0.34
N PRO A 265 2.91 -17.61 -0.78
CA PRO A 265 3.00 -16.36 -1.52
C PRO A 265 2.25 -16.37 -2.86
N SER A 266 1.88 -17.54 -3.40
CA SER A 266 1.12 -17.64 -4.65
C SER A 266 -0.35 -17.19 -4.51
N ILE A 267 -0.99 -17.46 -3.37
CA ILE A 267 -2.41 -17.10 -3.12
C ILE A 267 -2.55 -15.66 -2.63
N SER A 268 -1.65 -15.23 -1.73
CA SER A 268 -1.73 -13.88 -1.16
C SER A 268 -1.45 -12.76 -2.18
N THR A 269 -0.93 -13.13 -3.37
CA THR A 269 -0.67 -12.22 -4.49
C THR A 269 -1.78 -12.16 -5.52
N SER A 270 -2.73 -13.11 -5.52
CA SER A 270 -3.85 -13.11 -6.45
C SER A 270 -5.10 -12.40 -5.91
N LEU A 271 -5.25 -12.33 -4.59
CA LEU A 271 -6.23 -11.47 -3.93
C LEU A 271 -5.95 -10.00 -4.25
N ASN A 272 -6.95 -9.32 -4.80
CA ASN A 272 -6.84 -7.92 -5.18
C ASN A 272 -7.54 -6.98 -4.19
N SER A 273 -8.76 -7.34 -3.76
CA SER A 273 -9.60 -6.47 -2.93
C SER A 273 -10.33 -7.25 -1.85
N ILE A 274 -10.28 -6.73 -0.61
CA ILE A 274 -10.98 -7.29 0.54
C ILE A 274 -11.76 -6.17 1.23
N LEU A 275 -13.08 -6.30 1.27
CA LEU A 275 -14.00 -5.26 1.74
C LEU A 275 -14.92 -5.83 2.82
N PHE A 276 -14.85 -5.26 4.02
CA PHE A 276 -15.78 -5.57 5.12
C PHE A 276 -16.70 -4.38 5.34
N SER A 277 -18.03 -4.60 5.37
CA SER A 277 -19.02 -3.55 5.58
C SER A 277 -20.10 -3.99 6.56
N ASN A 278 -20.47 -3.16 7.54
CA ASN A 278 -21.48 -3.50 8.55
C ASN A 278 -21.18 -4.82 9.30
N CYS A 279 -19.90 -5.15 9.50
CA CYS A 279 -19.50 -6.40 10.13
C CYS A 279 -19.28 -6.23 11.64
N THR A 280 -19.46 -7.32 12.38
CA THR A 280 -18.99 -7.44 13.77
C THR A 280 -17.81 -8.39 13.79
N ILE A 281 -16.62 -7.86 14.03
CA ILE A 281 -15.34 -8.57 14.00
C ILE A 281 -14.77 -8.61 15.43
N GLY A 282 -14.61 -9.81 16.00
CA GLY A 282 -14.09 -9.96 17.36
C GLY A 282 -12.60 -9.56 17.44
N SER A 283 -11.74 -10.20 16.67
CA SER A 283 -10.33 -9.83 16.54
C SER A 283 -9.82 -10.00 15.11
N ILE A 284 -8.92 -9.12 14.71
CA ILE A 284 -8.02 -9.33 13.58
C ILE A 284 -6.73 -9.84 14.21
N ASP A 285 -6.45 -11.12 14.00
CA ASP A 285 -5.36 -11.81 14.68
C ASP A 285 -4.01 -11.50 14.07
N SER A 286 -2.96 -11.91 14.77
CA SER A 286 -1.60 -11.89 14.26
C SER A 286 -1.53 -12.69 12.95
N ALA A 287 -0.83 -12.14 11.98
CA ALA A 287 -0.66 -12.69 10.65
C ALA A 287 -1.91 -12.79 9.76
N ALA A 288 -3.03 -12.16 10.14
CA ALA A 288 -4.25 -12.12 9.31
C ALA A 288 -3.99 -11.62 7.88
N PHE A 289 -3.19 -10.57 7.74
CA PHE A 289 -2.80 -9.97 6.47
C PHE A 289 -1.26 -9.93 6.35
N THR A 290 -0.61 -11.11 6.44
CA THR A 290 0.84 -11.23 6.22
C THR A 290 1.20 -11.55 4.77
N ASN A 291 2.17 -10.84 4.20
CA ASN A 291 2.65 -11.01 2.81
C ASN A 291 1.57 -10.82 1.74
N TYR A 292 0.60 -9.94 1.98
CA TYR A 292 -0.44 -9.61 1.00
C TYR A 292 0.03 -8.55 0.01
N SER A 293 -0.49 -8.61 -1.22
CA SER A 293 -0.35 -7.54 -2.22
C SER A 293 -1.73 -7.09 -2.69
N LEU A 294 -2.35 -6.16 -1.96
CA LEU A 294 -3.75 -5.74 -2.17
C LEU A 294 -3.85 -4.34 -2.77
N SER A 295 -4.79 -4.16 -3.71
CA SER A 295 -5.21 -2.82 -4.10
C SER A 295 -6.02 -2.15 -2.98
N ILE A 296 -6.94 -2.91 -2.36
CA ILE A 296 -7.85 -2.37 -1.34
C ILE A 296 -8.00 -3.36 -0.18
N LEU A 297 -7.83 -2.86 1.04
CA LEU A 297 -8.28 -3.48 2.28
C LEU A 297 -9.10 -2.45 3.06
N SER A 298 -10.42 -2.66 3.20
CA SER A 298 -11.28 -1.69 3.89
C SER A 298 -12.21 -2.30 4.91
N PHE A 299 -12.41 -1.58 6.02
CA PHE A 299 -13.37 -1.90 7.06
C PHE A 299 -14.30 -0.71 7.26
N ASN A 300 -15.54 -0.85 6.79
CA ASN A 300 -16.52 0.22 6.75
C ASN A 300 -17.68 -0.09 7.69
N HIS A 301 -18.13 0.91 8.45
CA HIS A 301 -19.30 0.82 9.33
C HIS A 301 -19.33 -0.43 10.22
N SER A 302 -18.15 -0.90 10.64
CA SER A 302 -17.96 -2.18 11.32
C SER A 302 -17.59 -1.97 12.79
N THR A 303 -17.78 -3.00 13.61
CA THR A 303 -17.25 -3.03 14.97
C THR A 303 -16.11 -4.03 15.04
N ILE A 304 -14.95 -3.58 15.51
CA ILE A 304 -13.72 -4.38 15.56
C ILE A 304 -13.23 -4.39 17.00
N GLY A 305 -13.13 -5.58 17.59
CA GLY A 305 -12.67 -5.69 18.99
C GLY A 305 -11.19 -5.37 19.13
N SER A 306 -10.33 -5.92 18.27
CA SER A 306 -8.89 -5.59 18.32
C SER A 306 -8.16 -5.86 17.01
N LEU A 307 -7.13 -5.08 16.73
CA LEU A 307 -6.03 -5.48 15.84
C LEU A 307 -4.88 -5.98 16.71
N GLN A 308 -4.49 -7.23 16.52
CA GLN A 308 -3.40 -7.86 17.24
C GLN A 308 -2.02 -7.45 16.66
N PRO A 309 -0.91 -7.70 17.38
CA PRO A 309 0.42 -7.45 16.86
C PRO A 309 0.67 -8.20 15.54
N LYS A 310 1.27 -7.54 14.56
CA LYS A 310 1.54 -8.10 13.22
C LYS A 310 0.29 -8.60 12.49
N SER A 311 -0.88 -8.03 12.77
CA SER A 311 -2.08 -8.30 11.96
C SER A 311 -1.88 -7.95 10.50
N ILE A 312 -1.18 -6.84 10.21
CA ILE A 312 -0.76 -6.43 8.87
C ILE A 312 0.76 -6.42 8.85
N HIS A 313 1.38 -7.41 8.19
CA HIS A 313 2.82 -7.61 8.28
C HIS A 313 3.45 -7.98 6.94
N ARG A 314 4.54 -7.31 6.55
CA ARG A 314 5.23 -7.57 5.26
C ARG A 314 4.30 -7.45 4.04
N SER A 315 3.27 -6.62 4.13
CA SER A 315 2.25 -6.49 3.09
C SER A 315 2.43 -5.20 2.28
N ARG A 316 1.98 -5.23 1.03
CA ARG A 316 1.89 -4.09 0.11
C ARG A 316 0.41 -3.81 -0.11
N ILE A 317 -0.07 -2.65 0.34
CA ILE A 317 -1.48 -2.29 0.25
C ILE A 317 -1.61 -0.91 -0.36
N ASP A 318 -2.33 -0.76 -1.47
CA ASP A 318 -2.49 0.57 -2.07
C ASP A 318 -3.45 1.44 -1.25
N ARG A 319 -4.59 0.90 -0.82
CA ARG A 319 -5.55 1.60 0.04
C ARG A 319 -5.94 0.74 1.24
N LEU A 320 -5.50 1.16 2.42
CA LEU A 320 -5.96 0.64 3.71
C LEU A 320 -6.94 1.65 4.31
N GLY A 321 -8.19 1.25 4.53
CA GLY A 321 -9.24 2.16 5.00
C GLY A 321 -10.00 1.62 6.21
N PHE A 322 -10.24 2.49 7.18
CA PHE A 322 -11.23 2.29 8.23
C PHE A 322 -12.17 3.49 8.21
N GLN A 323 -13.45 3.26 7.93
CA GLN A 323 -14.44 4.32 7.80
C GLN A 323 -15.65 4.05 8.68
N GLY A 324 -16.08 5.06 9.46
CA GLY A 324 -17.34 4.99 10.21
C GLY A 324 -17.41 3.81 11.19
N SER A 325 -16.27 3.28 11.62
CA SER A 325 -16.18 2.03 12.39
C SER A 325 -15.76 2.28 13.84
N VAL A 326 -16.07 1.33 14.72
CA VAL A 326 -15.61 1.32 16.11
C VAL A 326 -14.49 0.31 16.26
N LEU A 327 -13.37 0.71 16.85
CA LEU A 327 -12.20 -0.13 17.03
C LEU A 327 -11.67 -0.01 18.45
N LYS A 328 -11.83 -1.05 19.27
CA LYS A 328 -11.46 -0.91 20.70
C LYS A 328 -9.96 -0.76 20.87
N VAL A 329 -9.16 -1.70 20.36
CA VAL A 329 -7.71 -1.68 20.59
C VAL A 329 -6.92 -1.91 19.31
N ILE A 330 -5.94 -1.04 19.05
CA ILE A 330 -4.87 -1.26 18.09
C ILE A 330 -3.62 -1.65 18.88
N ALA A 331 -3.22 -2.92 18.82
CA ALA A 331 -2.05 -3.38 19.56
C ALA A 331 -0.74 -2.79 19.01
N SER A 332 0.33 -2.95 19.78
CA SER A 332 1.67 -2.59 19.32
C SER A 332 2.09 -3.42 18.12
N SER A 333 2.82 -2.79 17.20
CA SER A 333 3.24 -3.37 15.93
C SER A 333 2.10 -4.01 15.11
N ALA A 334 0.86 -3.54 15.22
CA ALA A 334 -0.27 -4.05 14.44
C ALA A 334 -0.02 -3.96 12.93
N VAL A 335 0.59 -2.86 12.47
CA VAL A 335 1.11 -2.66 11.12
C VAL A 335 2.63 -2.68 11.19
N ARG A 336 3.27 -3.72 10.64
CA ARG A 336 4.73 -3.88 10.73
C ARG A 336 5.37 -4.22 9.40
N SER A 337 6.54 -3.63 9.12
CA SER A 337 7.35 -3.96 7.93
C SER A 337 6.55 -3.93 6.62
N SER A 338 5.55 -3.06 6.53
CA SER A 338 4.58 -3.02 5.43
C SER A 338 4.73 -1.74 4.62
N ARG A 339 4.27 -1.76 3.37
CA ARG A 339 4.22 -0.61 2.47
C ARG A 339 2.79 -0.29 2.13
N ILE A 340 2.31 0.88 2.56
CA ILE A 340 0.94 1.32 2.34
C ILE A 340 0.93 2.62 1.54
N THR A 341 0.28 2.65 0.39
CA THR A 341 0.25 3.87 -0.44
C THR A 341 -0.64 4.94 0.20
N GLN A 342 -1.84 4.57 0.64
CA GLN A 342 -2.80 5.43 1.33
C GLN A 342 -3.44 4.67 2.51
N PHE A 343 -3.34 5.24 3.71
CA PHE A 343 -3.93 4.73 4.94
C PHE A 343 -4.92 5.76 5.49
N ASP A 344 -6.21 5.44 5.44
CA ASP A 344 -7.29 6.29 5.88
C ASP A 344 -7.97 5.75 7.14
N VAL A 345 -8.16 6.63 8.12
CA VAL A 345 -8.88 6.43 9.36
C VAL A 345 -9.89 7.57 9.45
N ASP A 346 -11.11 7.35 8.99
CA ASP A 346 -12.13 8.39 8.83
C ASP A 346 -13.36 8.10 9.69
N SER A 347 -13.81 9.08 10.46
CA SER A 347 -15.04 9.02 11.24
C SER A 347 -15.07 7.80 12.18
N MET A 348 -13.91 7.47 12.76
CA MET A 348 -13.71 6.30 13.61
C MET A 348 -13.91 6.65 15.08
N GLU A 349 -14.38 5.68 15.88
CA GLU A 349 -14.25 5.70 17.34
C GLU A 349 -13.24 4.64 17.78
N ILE A 350 -12.10 5.09 18.32
CA ILE A 350 -10.98 4.23 18.73
C ILE A 350 -10.77 4.34 20.24
N ASP A 351 -10.80 3.23 20.99
CA ASP A 351 -10.57 3.32 22.43
C ASP A 351 -9.08 3.48 22.75
N GLU A 352 -8.21 2.68 22.13
CA GLU A 352 -6.77 2.73 22.38
C GLU A 352 -5.92 2.48 21.12
N ILE A 353 -4.99 3.41 20.88
CA ILE A 353 -3.86 3.22 19.94
C ILE A 353 -2.62 2.87 20.77
N GLY A 354 -2.15 1.63 20.62
CA GLY A 354 -0.98 1.09 21.28
C GLY A 354 0.33 1.73 20.81
N SER A 355 1.39 1.53 21.61
CA SER A 355 2.72 2.06 21.29
C SER A 355 3.30 1.37 20.07
N ALA A 356 4.02 2.11 19.21
CA ALA A 356 4.60 1.58 17.98
C ALA A 356 3.62 0.75 17.13
N CYS A 357 2.34 1.16 17.05
CA CYS A 357 1.34 0.41 16.30
C CYS A 357 1.67 0.35 14.80
N ILE A 358 2.32 1.38 14.26
CA ILE A 358 2.94 1.40 12.94
C ILE A 358 4.46 1.35 13.13
N ASP A 359 5.05 0.19 12.83
CA ASP A 359 6.46 -0.10 13.10
C ASP A 359 7.20 -0.47 11.80
N SER A 360 8.37 0.11 11.58
CA SER A 360 9.27 -0.25 10.48
C SER A 360 8.59 -0.25 9.10
N SER A 361 7.61 0.64 8.89
CA SER A 361 6.72 0.63 7.73
C SER A 361 6.86 1.90 6.89
N THR A 362 6.48 1.81 5.61
CA THR A 362 6.48 2.96 4.70
C THR A 362 5.05 3.32 4.31
N ILE A 363 4.63 4.54 4.60
CA ILE A 363 3.29 5.03 4.28
C ILE A 363 3.40 6.23 3.34
N GLY A 364 2.68 6.20 2.22
CA GLY A 364 2.55 7.36 1.34
C GLY A 364 1.77 8.46 2.04
N LYS A 365 0.47 8.28 2.20
CA LYS A 365 -0.41 9.23 2.88
C LYS A 365 -1.15 8.56 4.03
N LEU A 366 -0.98 9.06 5.26
CA LEU A 366 -1.78 8.70 6.42
C LEU A 366 -2.78 9.83 6.70
N ARG A 367 -4.07 9.52 6.71
CA ARG A 367 -5.14 10.48 7.01
C ARG A 367 -5.98 9.99 8.19
N ILE A 368 -5.97 10.74 9.28
CA ILE A 368 -6.85 10.55 10.43
C ILE A 368 -7.83 11.71 10.44
N LEU A 369 -9.08 11.45 10.06
CA LEU A 369 -10.09 12.45 9.77
C LEU A 369 -11.31 12.26 10.67
N SER A 370 -11.84 13.35 11.21
CA SER A 370 -13.14 13.39 11.89
C SER A 370 -13.36 12.30 12.94
N SER A 371 -12.28 11.84 13.58
CA SER A 371 -12.28 10.65 14.44
C SER A 371 -12.24 11.01 15.93
N LYS A 372 -12.63 10.07 16.78
CA LYS A 372 -12.54 10.16 18.24
C LYS A 372 -11.62 9.07 18.76
N ILE A 373 -10.54 9.46 19.42
CA ILE A 373 -9.55 8.55 19.99
C ILE A 373 -9.53 8.74 21.51
N SER A 374 -9.80 7.69 22.28
CA SER A 374 -9.84 7.79 23.74
C SER A 374 -8.43 7.81 24.35
N ARG A 375 -7.51 6.96 23.85
CA ARG A 375 -6.11 6.93 24.29
C ARG A 375 -5.16 6.74 23.11
N MET A 376 -4.06 7.49 23.09
CA MET A 376 -2.96 7.34 22.13
C MET A 376 -1.64 7.26 22.90
N ASN A 377 -0.96 6.11 22.81
CA ASN A 377 0.28 5.83 23.56
C ASN A 377 1.54 6.40 22.86
N GLU A 378 2.72 6.23 23.45
CA GLU A 378 3.97 6.75 22.89
C GLU A 378 4.43 6.06 21.59
N SER A 379 5.22 6.80 20.80
CA SER A 379 5.96 6.30 19.65
C SER A 379 5.11 5.55 18.62
N VAL A 380 3.92 6.05 18.28
CA VAL A 380 2.94 5.40 17.40
C VAL A 380 3.53 5.01 16.04
N PHE A 381 4.45 5.82 15.50
CA PHE A 381 5.05 5.66 14.16
C PHE A 381 6.50 5.15 14.20
N LYS A 382 6.90 4.41 15.24
CA LYS A 382 8.28 3.99 15.46
C LYS A 382 8.95 3.41 14.20
N ASP A 383 10.19 3.83 13.93
CA ASP A 383 11.04 3.35 12.83
C ASP A 383 10.37 3.39 11.43
N SER A 384 9.33 4.21 11.24
CA SER A 384 8.51 4.26 10.03
C SER A 384 8.71 5.55 9.22
N GLU A 385 8.48 5.47 7.91
CA GLU A 385 8.61 6.61 6.98
C GLU A 385 7.24 6.99 6.42
N LEU A 386 6.85 8.26 6.54
CA LEU A 386 5.57 8.78 6.08
C LEU A 386 5.79 9.98 5.15
N LYS A 387 5.29 9.94 3.90
CA LYS A 387 5.39 11.12 3.02
C LYS A 387 4.45 12.24 3.49
N GLU A 388 3.25 11.88 3.92
CA GLU A 388 2.27 12.82 4.47
C GLU A 388 1.52 12.16 5.64
N CYS A 389 1.42 12.87 6.77
CA CYS A 389 0.57 12.53 7.89
C CYS A 389 -0.39 13.70 8.16
N ARG A 390 -1.68 13.47 7.96
CA ARG A 390 -2.74 14.45 8.18
C ARG A 390 -3.66 14.00 9.30
N MET A 391 -3.79 14.82 10.33
CA MET A 391 -4.81 14.72 11.38
C MET A 391 -5.75 15.92 11.29
N ASP A 392 -7.00 15.69 10.94
CA ASP A 392 -7.97 16.77 10.73
C ASP A 392 -9.28 16.49 11.45
N GLY A 393 -9.82 17.49 12.16
CA GLY A 393 -11.13 17.36 12.82
C GLY A 393 -11.21 16.25 13.89
N THR A 394 -10.07 15.80 14.42
CA THR A 394 -10.00 14.64 15.33
C THR A 394 -9.96 15.07 16.80
N ARG A 395 -10.66 14.34 17.66
CA ARG A 395 -10.65 14.53 19.11
C ARG A 395 -9.86 13.41 19.78
N VAL A 396 -8.79 13.76 20.50
CA VAL A 396 -8.01 12.80 21.30
C VAL A 396 -8.19 13.12 22.78
N LEU A 397 -8.73 12.18 23.58
CA LEU A 397 -9.04 12.40 24.99
C LEU A 397 -7.83 12.23 25.93
N ARG A 398 -6.87 11.35 25.59
CA ARG A 398 -5.62 11.16 26.33
C ARG A 398 -4.49 10.79 25.37
N MET A 399 -3.77 11.78 24.90
CA MET A 399 -2.59 11.64 24.07
C MET A 399 -1.34 11.63 24.94
N HIS A 400 -0.50 10.61 24.82
CA HIS A 400 0.83 10.63 25.42
C HIS A 400 1.65 11.77 24.81
N SER A 401 2.46 12.47 25.61
CA SER A 401 3.28 13.60 25.13
C SER A 401 4.28 13.19 24.04
N GLU A 402 4.70 11.93 24.08
CA GLU A 402 5.63 11.29 23.14
C GLU A 402 4.92 10.45 22.06
N ALA A 403 3.64 10.70 21.76
CA ALA A 403 2.90 9.92 20.76
C ALA A 403 3.57 9.92 19.37
N PHE A 404 4.21 11.03 18.99
CA PHE A 404 4.95 11.19 17.73
C PHE A 404 6.45 10.94 17.86
N TYR A 405 6.94 10.47 19.01
CA TYR A 405 8.36 10.16 19.22
C TYR A 405 8.78 8.87 18.51
N GLY A 406 10.07 8.58 18.54
CA GLY A 406 10.70 7.45 17.86
C GLY A 406 11.43 7.90 16.60
N ASN A 407 12.25 7.02 16.03
CA ASN A 407 13.02 7.28 14.81
C ASN A 407 12.13 7.19 13.56
N ASN A 408 11.02 7.91 13.57
CA ASN A 408 10.13 8.04 12.43
C ASN A 408 10.62 9.13 11.47
N GLN A 409 10.19 9.11 10.21
CA GLN A 409 10.51 10.15 9.22
C GLN A 409 9.22 10.61 8.55
N ILE A 410 8.57 11.61 9.13
CA ILE A 410 7.38 12.24 8.55
C ILE A 410 7.83 13.44 7.72
N ALA A 411 7.59 13.45 6.40
CA ALA A 411 7.99 14.56 5.53
C ALA A 411 7.01 15.75 5.63
N SER A 412 5.71 15.51 5.47
CA SER A 412 4.67 16.53 5.65
C SER A 412 3.74 16.16 6.80
N LEU A 413 3.61 17.03 7.81
CA LEU A 413 2.72 16.86 8.95
C LEU A 413 1.68 17.98 9.00
N ILE A 414 0.41 17.61 8.87
CA ILE A 414 -0.74 18.52 8.87
C ILE A 414 -1.62 18.15 10.05
N VAL A 415 -1.78 19.06 11.00
CA VAL A 415 -2.61 18.88 12.21
C VAL A 415 -3.57 20.06 12.29
N THR A 416 -4.81 19.86 11.87
CA THR A 416 -5.82 20.92 11.76
C THR A 416 -7.12 20.61 12.47
N ALA A 417 -7.76 21.63 13.05
CA ALA A 417 -9.10 21.51 13.62
C ALA A 417 -9.27 20.39 14.68
N ASN A 418 -8.19 20.04 15.41
CA ASN A 418 -8.22 18.96 16.40
C ASN A 418 -8.46 19.48 17.83
N ASP A 419 -8.97 18.62 18.69
CA ASP A 419 -8.98 18.81 20.16
C ASP A 419 -8.12 17.73 20.81
N LEU A 420 -6.89 18.10 21.19
CA LEU A 420 -5.87 17.17 21.68
C LEU A 420 -5.66 17.37 23.18
N SER A 421 -6.15 16.42 23.96
CA SER A 421 -5.95 16.34 25.40
C SER A 421 -4.73 15.47 25.71
N THR A 422 -3.76 15.96 26.47
CA THR A 422 -2.49 15.26 26.70
C THR A 422 -2.32 14.77 28.14
N SER A 423 -1.54 13.69 28.32
CA SER A 423 -1.25 13.12 29.65
C SER A 423 -0.35 14.02 30.50
N SER A 424 0.55 14.76 29.85
CA SER A 424 1.31 15.86 30.44
C SER A 424 1.10 17.11 29.59
N SER A 425 1.17 18.29 30.21
CA SER A 425 1.15 19.55 29.46
C SER A 425 2.31 19.62 28.46
N SER A 426 2.12 20.36 27.36
CA SER A 426 3.07 20.48 26.23
C SER A 426 3.17 19.23 25.32
N PRO A 427 2.20 18.99 24.39
CA PRO A 427 2.30 17.93 23.40
C PRO A 427 3.53 18.10 22.51
N SER A 428 4.33 17.04 22.37
CA SER A 428 5.44 17.02 21.43
C SER A 428 5.00 16.36 20.13
N LEU A 429 4.48 17.17 19.21
CA LEU A 429 4.01 16.72 17.89
C LEU A 429 5.16 16.43 16.91
N ILE A 430 6.40 16.72 17.30
CA ILE A 430 7.59 16.58 16.45
C ILE A 430 8.62 15.73 17.20
N SER A 431 9.21 14.75 16.52
CA SER A 431 10.24 13.87 17.08
C SER A 431 11.60 14.58 17.19
N PRO A 432 12.36 14.41 18.29
CA PRO A 432 13.69 15.00 18.43
C PRO A 432 14.70 14.52 17.37
N SER A 433 14.53 13.29 16.85
CA SER A 433 15.44 12.70 15.86
C SER A 433 15.00 12.92 14.40
N ALA A 434 13.80 13.48 14.18
CA ALA A 434 13.28 13.71 12.84
C ALA A 434 12.19 14.79 12.81
N HIS A 435 12.41 15.79 11.97
CA HIS A 435 11.56 16.96 11.84
C HIS A 435 10.95 17.00 10.44
N PRO A 436 9.65 17.33 10.30
CA PRO A 436 8.99 17.41 9.01
C PRO A 436 9.51 18.58 8.17
N THR A 437 9.56 18.39 6.85
CA THR A 437 9.96 19.41 5.88
C THR A 437 8.85 20.44 5.63
N SER A 438 7.61 20.05 5.90
CA SER A 438 6.40 20.89 5.86
C SER A 438 5.56 20.62 7.10
N PHE A 439 5.20 21.66 7.85
CA PHE A 439 4.38 21.55 9.06
C PHE A 439 3.26 22.60 9.07
N LEU A 440 2.02 22.12 9.17
CA LEU A 440 0.83 22.95 9.34
C LEU A 440 0.14 22.57 10.64
N LEU A 441 0.07 23.50 11.58
CA LEU A 441 -0.62 23.35 12.86
C LEU A 441 -1.62 24.50 13.01
N ALA A 442 -2.89 24.26 12.67
CA ALA A 442 -3.90 25.32 12.68
C ALA A 442 -5.25 24.94 13.30
N ASN A 443 -5.90 25.90 13.96
CA ASN A 443 -7.25 25.72 14.54
C ASN A 443 -7.34 24.59 15.59
N ASN A 444 -6.27 24.28 16.33
CA ASN A 444 -6.30 23.21 17.32
C ASN A 444 -6.55 23.73 18.75
N THR A 445 -7.18 22.90 19.57
CA THR A 445 -7.24 23.07 21.03
C THR A 445 -6.23 22.13 21.69
N LEU A 446 -5.31 22.69 22.48
CA LEU A 446 -4.16 21.96 23.05
C LEU A 446 -4.07 22.18 24.58
N ASP A 447 -3.48 21.23 25.29
CA ASP A 447 -3.15 21.37 26.72
C ASP A 447 -1.78 22.05 26.91
N CYS A 448 -1.82 23.36 27.15
CA CYS A 448 -0.64 24.20 27.38
C CYS A 448 -0.17 24.16 28.84
N SER A 449 1.13 24.29 29.06
CA SER A 449 1.71 24.42 30.40
C SER A 449 1.76 25.89 30.82
N PRO A 450 1.39 26.30 32.05
CA PRO A 450 1.51 27.69 32.48
C PRO A 450 2.97 28.19 32.55
N THR A 451 3.94 27.30 32.75
CA THR A 451 5.35 27.63 32.98
C THR A 451 6.24 27.44 31.75
N ASP A 452 5.81 26.62 30.78
CA ASP A 452 6.59 26.34 29.56
C ASP A 452 6.33 27.38 28.48
N CYS A 453 6.89 28.58 28.68
CA CYS A 453 6.77 29.69 27.74
C CYS A 453 7.24 29.34 26.32
N SER A 454 8.30 28.51 26.24
CA SER A 454 8.97 28.18 24.98
C SER A 454 8.07 27.32 24.09
N THR A 455 7.55 26.23 24.64
CA THR A 455 6.67 25.31 23.90
C THR A 455 5.33 25.97 23.57
N ASN A 456 4.74 26.73 24.50
CA ASN A 456 3.53 27.49 24.21
C ASN A 456 3.75 28.51 23.09
N SER A 457 4.90 29.19 23.07
CA SER A 457 5.24 30.13 22.00
C SER A 457 5.28 29.42 20.65
N PHE A 458 5.88 28.23 20.59
CA PHE A 458 5.92 27.40 19.38
C PHE A 458 4.52 26.94 18.94
N LEU A 459 3.68 26.48 19.86
CA LEU A 459 2.35 25.93 19.54
C LEU A 459 1.32 26.99 19.14
N LEU A 460 1.47 28.23 19.62
CA LEU A 460 0.46 29.29 19.47
C LEU A 460 0.85 30.39 18.48
N ASN A 461 2.15 30.66 18.31
CA ASN A 461 2.62 31.77 17.49
C ASN A 461 3.37 31.24 16.25
N SER A 462 3.13 31.86 15.10
CA SER A 462 3.91 31.56 13.91
C SER A 462 5.28 32.23 13.95
N PRO A 463 6.36 31.56 13.49
CA PRO A 463 7.65 32.21 13.25
C PRO A 463 7.50 33.36 12.23
N LYS A 464 8.37 34.39 12.27
CA LYS A 464 8.22 35.57 11.39
C LYS A 464 8.29 35.24 9.90
N HIS A 465 9.01 34.18 9.55
CA HIS A 465 9.16 33.68 8.17
C HIS A 465 8.10 32.60 7.78
N SER A 466 6.98 32.58 8.50
CA SER A 466 5.84 31.64 8.45
C SER A 466 5.41 31.10 7.07
N PRO A 467 5.28 31.89 5.99
CA PRO A 467 4.59 31.39 4.79
C PRO A 467 5.30 30.23 4.07
N LEU A 468 6.58 30.00 4.34
CA LEU A 468 7.43 29.13 3.53
C LEU A 468 7.69 27.74 4.13
N LEU A 469 7.47 27.53 5.44
CA LEU A 469 8.00 26.35 6.16
C LEU A 469 7.08 25.80 7.26
N TYR A 470 6.71 26.65 8.21
CA TYR A 470 5.92 26.31 9.40
C TYR A 470 4.73 27.25 9.50
N GLN A 471 3.54 26.72 9.26
CA GLN A 471 2.29 27.47 9.36
C GLN A 471 1.61 27.14 10.68
N ILE A 472 1.75 28.03 11.66
CA ILE A 472 1.15 27.87 12.99
C ILE A 472 0.19 29.02 13.20
N SER A 473 -1.10 28.73 13.29
CA SER A 473 -2.11 29.79 13.39
C SER A 473 -3.37 29.34 14.12
N SER A 474 -4.03 30.28 14.81
CA SER A 474 -5.37 30.06 15.37
C SER A 474 -5.47 28.87 16.33
N ASN A 475 -4.36 28.44 16.95
CA ASN A 475 -4.40 27.44 18.02
C ASN A 475 -4.74 28.13 19.34
N ARG A 476 -5.38 27.38 20.25
CA ARG A 476 -5.75 27.88 21.58
C ARG A 476 -5.42 26.87 22.67
N CYS A 477 -5.15 27.39 23.86
CA CYS A 477 -5.00 26.56 25.04
C CYS A 477 -6.36 26.20 25.64
N ARG A 478 -6.46 25.00 26.20
CA ARG A 478 -7.69 24.54 26.87
C ARG A 478 -7.98 25.36 28.14
N PRO A 479 -9.23 25.83 28.35
CA PRO A 479 -9.63 26.50 29.59
C PRO A 479 -9.47 25.59 30.83
N PRO A 480 -9.26 26.15 32.04
CA PRO A 480 -9.41 27.56 32.42
C PRO A 480 -8.16 28.43 32.24
N LEU A 481 -7.11 27.92 31.58
CA LEU A 481 -5.84 28.63 31.43
C LEU A 481 -6.00 29.87 30.51
N GLN A 482 -6.39 31.03 31.08
CA GLN A 482 -6.72 32.22 30.28
C GLN A 482 -5.49 32.91 29.69
N ASN A 483 -4.31 32.83 30.34
CA ASN A 483 -3.08 33.51 29.90
C ASN A 483 -1.83 32.62 30.11
N PRO A 484 -1.57 31.64 29.22
CA PRO A 484 -0.32 30.90 29.25
C PRO A 484 0.86 31.84 28.97
N CYS A 485 2.01 31.58 29.60
CA CYS A 485 3.24 32.25 29.19
C CYS A 485 3.56 31.89 27.73
N THR A 486 3.81 32.87 26.87
CA THR A 486 4.12 32.68 25.43
C THR A 486 5.35 33.46 24.98
N THR A 487 6.07 34.06 25.93
CA THR A 487 7.27 34.85 25.65
C THR A 487 8.39 33.93 25.18
N ALA A 488 8.73 34.05 23.89
CA ALA A 488 9.93 33.42 23.33
C ALA A 488 11.17 33.87 24.09
N ARG A 489 12.16 32.99 24.23
CA ARG A 489 13.43 33.32 24.91
C ARG A 489 14.35 34.03 23.93
N ASN A 490 14.78 35.24 24.27
CA ASN A 490 15.76 35.98 23.47
C ASN A 490 17.17 35.56 23.90
N VAL A 491 18.02 35.22 22.93
CA VAL A 491 19.41 34.82 23.12
C VAL A 491 20.28 35.70 22.24
N ASN A 492 21.14 36.52 22.87
CA ASN A 492 22.11 37.34 22.15
C ASN A 492 23.44 36.59 22.12
N LEU A 493 23.94 36.29 20.93
CA LEU A 493 25.18 35.56 20.71
C LEU A 493 26.19 36.50 20.06
N GLU A 494 26.80 37.36 20.89
CA GLU A 494 27.74 38.40 20.44
C GLU A 494 28.96 37.79 19.72
N ASP A 495 29.49 36.67 20.22
CA ASP A 495 30.67 35.99 19.66
C ASP A 495 30.49 35.52 18.21
N VAL A 496 29.25 35.26 17.80
CA VAL A 496 28.91 34.78 16.45
C VAL A 496 28.07 35.78 15.66
N GLY A 497 27.80 36.96 16.21
CA GLY A 497 27.09 38.03 15.50
C GLY A 497 25.61 37.77 15.26
N LEU A 498 24.94 36.98 16.12
CA LEU A 498 23.54 36.60 15.94
C LEU A 498 22.70 36.99 17.15
N THR A 499 21.45 37.37 16.88
CA THR A 499 20.42 37.57 17.90
C THR A 499 19.26 36.66 17.58
N CYS A 500 18.94 35.72 18.47
CA CYS A 500 17.99 34.65 18.22
C CYS A 500 16.78 34.72 19.16
N ARG A 501 15.61 34.38 18.63
CA ARG A 501 14.38 34.13 19.39
C ARG A 501 14.12 32.63 19.35
N VAL A 502 14.18 31.98 20.50
CA VAL A 502 13.99 30.53 20.63
C VAL A 502 12.56 30.23 21.08
N SER A 503 11.87 29.41 20.28
CA SER A 503 10.52 28.91 20.54
C SER A 503 10.50 27.40 20.30
N GLY A 504 10.51 26.63 21.40
CA GLY A 504 10.61 25.17 21.37
C GLY A 504 11.92 24.70 20.72
N ILE A 505 11.79 23.99 19.61
CA ILE A 505 12.90 23.41 18.83
C ILE A 505 13.43 24.35 17.72
N VAL A 506 12.80 25.51 17.54
CA VAL A 506 13.11 26.47 16.47
C VAL A 506 13.83 27.69 17.04
N ALA A 507 14.97 28.05 16.45
CA ALA A 507 15.63 29.33 16.66
C ALA A 507 15.47 30.24 15.43
N ASP A 508 14.81 31.38 15.62
CA ASP A 508 14.64 32.44 14.61
C ASP A 508 15.66 33.56 14.87
N CYS A 509 16.71 33.63 14.05
CA CYS A 509 17.89 34.46 14.26
C CYS A 509 18.02 35.55 13.20
N ALA A 510 18.45 36.73 13.63
CA ALA A 510 18.87 37.83 12.76
C ALA A 510 20.34 38.18 13.03
N CYS A 511 21.05 38.62 12.00
CA CYS A 511 22.42 39.10 12.14
C CYS A 511 22.47 40.43 12.90
N SER A 512 23.32 40.51 13.93
CA SER A 512 23.58 41.73 14.72
C SER A 512 24.92 42.38 14.39
N SER A 513 25.78 41.70 13.63
CA SER A 513 27.06 42.22 13.13
C SER A 513 27.19 42.03 11.61
N ALA A 514 28.14 42.74 10.99
CA ALA A 514 28.46 42.59 9.56
C ALA A 514 28.99 41.19 9.22
N HIS A 515 29.66 40.54 10.17
CA HIS A 515 30.24 39.20 10.03
C HIS A 515 29.61 38.26 11.06
N ALA A 516 28.68 37.43 10.61
CA ALA A 516 28.02 36.45 11.45
C ALA A 516 28.40 35.01 11.06
N SER A 517 28.24 34.09 12.01
CA SER A 517 28.45 32.67 11.75
C SER A 517 27.39 31.80 12.44
N VAL A 518 27.06 30.66 11.84
CA VAL A 518 26.17 29.69 12.49
C VAL A 518 26.90 29.08 13.67
N PRO A 519 26.39 29.18 14.90
CA PRO A 519 27.06 28.67 16.09
C PRO A 519 27.16 27.15 16.04
N ILE A 520 28.19 26.59 16.66
CA ILE A 520 28.37 25.13 16.79
C ILE A 520 27.28 24.55 17.72
N SER A 521 26.86 25.30 18.74
CA SER A 521 25.66 25.00 19.54
C SER A 521 25.04 26.30 20.06
N LEU A 522 23.70 26.34 20.17
CA LEU A 522 23.01 27.36 20.95
C LEU A 522 22.95 26.90 22.40
N ALA A 523 23.99 27.13 23.21
CA ALA A 523 24.11 26.91 24.68
C ALA A 523 23.53 25.59 25.29
N LEU A 524 24.15 25.08 26.35
CA LEU A 524 23.92 23.73 26.93
C LEU A 524 22.48 23.37 27.39
N ASP A 525 21.51 24.31 27.38
CA ASP A 525 20.14 24.10 27.89
C ASP A 525 19.04 24.07 26.80
N PHE A 526 19.38 24.14 25.51
CA PHE A 526 18.38 24.25 24.43
C PHE A 526 18.43 23.08 23.43
N ASN A 527 17.35 22.29 23.36
CA ASN A 527 17.14 21.26 22.34
C ASN A 527 16.68 21.87 20.99
N VAL A 528 17.48 22.79 20.43
CA VAL A 528 17.20 23.40 19.13
C VAL A 528 17.74 22.50 18.02
N SER A 529 16.87 22.16 17.07
CA SER A 529 17.17 21.30 15.93
C SER A 529 16.95 21.98 14.58
N ILE A 530 16.27 23.13 14.59
CA ILE A 530 15.90 23.92 13.41
C ILE A 530 16.39 25.35 13.63
N VAL A 531 17.15 25.88 12.66
CA VAL A 531 17.63 27.27 12.71
C VAL A 531 17.20 28.00 11.45
N ILE A 532 16.60 29.17 11.66
CA ILE A 532 16.22 30.13 10.63
C ILE A 532 17.10 31.36 10.82
N ILE A 533 17.83 31.77 9.78
CA ILE A 533 18.74 32.91 9.83
C ILE A 533 18.41 33.86 8.69
N GLY A 534 18.28 35.14 9.02
CA GLY A 534 18.00 36.18 8.02
C GLY A 534 18.74 37.48 8.24
N ASP A 535 18.70 38.32 7.21
CA ASP A 535 19.11 39.73 7.24
C ASP A 535 20.59 39.93 7.54
N CYS A 536 21.43 39.22 6.79
CA CYS A 536 22.87 39.16 7.00
C CYS A 536 23.65 39.81 5.86
N GLU A 537 24.67 40.60 6.20
CA GLU A 537 25.64 41.08 5.21
C GLU A 537 26.58 39.94 4.81
N GLN A 538 27.30 39.36 5.78
CA GLN A 538 28.07 38.13 5.58
C GLN A 538 27.70 37.06 6.60
N LEU A 539 27.33 35.87 6.11
CA LEU A 539 27.03 34.71 6.95
C LEU A 539 27.95 33.54 6.58
N ARG A 540 28.60 32.95 7.59
CA ARG A 540 29.48 31.78 7.44
C ARG A 540 28.86 30.54 8.07
N ILE A 541 28.75 29.44 7.31
CA ILE A 541 28.35 28.12 7.81
C ILE A 541 29.58 27.20 7.82
N ASP A 542 30.06 26.83 9.01
CA ASP A 542 31.20 25.94 9.19
C ASP A 542 30.99 25.06 10.43
N GLN A 543 30.26 23.96 10.25
CA GLN A 543 29.85 23.06 11.33
C GLN A 543 30.81 21.85 11.45
N THR A 544 31.21 21.50 12.68
CA THR A 544 32.24 20.46 12.96
C THR A 544 31.80 19.33 13.88
N ASP A 545 30.83 19.56 14.77
CA ASP A 545 30.18 18.57 15.64
C ASP A 545 28.67 18.95 15.75
N GLN A 546 27.77 17.97 15.99
CA GLN A 546 26.28 18.03 15.83
C GLN A 546 25.59 19.34 16.33
N SER A 547 24.43 19.82 15.81
CA SER A 547 23.08 19.25 16.07
C SER A 547 21.89 19.84 15.25
N PHE A 548 22.08 20.47 14.09
CA PHE A 548 20.93 20.94 13.28
C PHE A 548 20.47 19.90 12.27
N SER A 549 19.17 19.67 12.25
CA SER A 549 18.49 18.83 11.26
C SER A 549 17.95 19.64 10.09
N GLN A 550 17.68 20.93 10.30
CA GLN A 550 17.19 21.83 9.26
C GLN A 550 17.81 23.22 9.39
N ILE A 551 18.28 23.77 8.27
CA ILE A 551 18.85 25.12 8.21
C ILE A 551 18.13 25.90 7.11
N TYR A 552 17.67 27.09 7.48
CA TYR A 552 16.99 28.02 6.59
C TYR A 552 17.72 29.35 6.56
N VAL A 553 18.05 29.83 5.37
CA VAL A 553 18.76 31.10 5.18
C VAL A 553 17.95 32.03 4.29
N PHE A 554 17.78 33.27 4.73
CA PHE A 554 17.02 34.31 4.05
C PHE A 554 17.86 35.59 3.89
N ARG A 555 17.69 36.30 2.77
CA ARG A 555 18.17 37.68 2.59
C ARG A 555 19.62 37.89 3.04
N THR A 556 20.53 37.10 2.50
CA THR A 556 21.96 37.16 2.86
C THR A 556 22.79 37.65 1.68
N SER A 557 23.48 38.79 1.85
CA SER A 557 24.25 39.41 0.77
C SER A 557 25.43 38.53 0.33
N GLN A 558 26.11 37.89 1.28
CA GLN A 558 27.18 36.93 1.02
C GLN A 558 27.12 35.73 1.99
N LEU A 559 26.67 34.58 1.50
CA LEU A 559 26.63 33.32 2.23
C LEU A 559 27.84 32.46 1.85
N MET A 560 28.71 32.17 2.83
CA MET A 560 29.85 31.27 2.66
C MET A 560 29.60 29.93 3.34
N VAL A 561 29.38 28.88 2.55
CA VAL A 561 29.19 27.51 3.08
C VAL A 561 30.50 26.74 2.97
N HIS A 562 31.07 26.40 4.13
CA HIS A 562 32.27 25.58 4.24
C HIS A 562 31.94 24.13 4.57
N ARG A 563 31.19 23.89 5.65
CA ARG A 563 30.81 22.56 6.13
C ARG A 563 29.40 22.58 6.72
N LEU A 564 28.63 21.54 6.42
CA LEU A 564 27.28 21.31 6.91
C LEU A 564 27.27 20.20 7.98
N PRO A 565 26.33 20.24 8.94
CA PRO A 565 26.25 19.23 9.99
C PRO A 565 25.81 17.88 9.40
N SER A 566 26.41 16.77 9.87
CA SER A 566 26.09 15.43 9.36
C SER A 566 24.65 14.97 9.62
N SER A 567 23.95 15.63 10.56
CA SER A 567 22.53 15.41 10.88
C SER A 567 21.58 16.19 9.96
N LEU A 568 22.09 17.01 9.04
CA LEU A 568 21.27 17.89 8.21
C LEU A 568 20.41 17.08 7.25
N LYS A 569 19.10 17.30 7.31
CA LYS A 569 18.11 16.71 6.40
C LYS A 569 17.58 17.75 5.41
N VAL A 570 17.45 19.01 5.84
CA VAL A 570 16.88 20.09 5.01
C VAL A 570 17.80 21.30 4.98
N LEU A 571 18.10 21.79 3.79
CA LEU A 571 18.77 23.07 3.58
C LEU A 571 17.98 23.90 2.57
N LYS A 572 17.41 25.03 3.01
CA LYS A 572 16.76 25.95 2.07
C LYS A 572 17.31 27.36 2.16
N ILE A 573 17.66 27.91 1.00
CA ILE A 573 18.30 29.22 0.87
C ILE A 573 17.45 30.09 -0.06
N PHE A 574 17.12 31.28 0.41
CA PHE A 574 16.25 32.22 -0.28
C PHE A 574 16.88 33.61 -0.38
N HIS A 575 16.72 34.29 -1.51
CA HIS A 575 17.15 35.68 -1.69
C HIS A 575 18.59 35.95 -1.26
N SER A 576 19.53 35.07 -1.64
CA SER A 576 20.91 35.12 -1.15
C SER A 576 21.95 34.91 -2.26
N THR A 577 23.17 35.37 -2.01
CA THR A 577 24.34 35.06 -2.87
C THR A 577 25.18 33.99 -2.21
N VAL A 578 25.31 32.82 -2.84
CA VAL A 578 25.87 31.61 -2.22
C VAL A 578 27.25 31.26 -2.79
N SER A 579 28.23 31.08 -1.92
CA SER A 579 29.55 30.54 -2.23
C SER A 579 29.74 29.18 -1.57
N LEU A 580 29.92 28.12 -2.36
CA LEU A 580 30.19 26.77 -1.87
C LEU A 580 31.69 26.50 -2.01
N LEU A 581 32.44 26.44 -0.92
CA LEU A 581 33.91 26.60 -0.96
C LEU A 581 34.71 25.31 -0.74
N LYS A 582 34.21 24.42 0.12
CA LYS A 582 34.88 23.19 0.57
C LYS A 582 33.93 21.99 0.38
N PRO A 583 34.41 20.73 0.51
CA PRO A 583 33.51 19.59 0.66
C PRO A 583 32.53 19.86 1.81
N LEU A 584 31.24 19.90 1.49
CA LEU A 584 30.20 20.28 2.44
C LEU A 584 30.02 19.22 3.52
N PHE A 585 30.37 17.97 3.22
CA PHE A 585 30.25 16.82 4.09
C PHE A 585 31.55 16.01 4.17
N GLY A 586 31.75 15.33 5.31
CA GLY A 586 32.81 14.34 5.49
C GLY A 586 32.54 13.02 4.75
N PRO A 587 33.46 12.05 4.76
CA PRO A 587 33.33 10.78 4.03
C PRO A 587 32.28 9.82 4.62
N LYS A 588 31.76 10.09 5.82
CA LYS A 588 30.65 9.35 6.45
C LYS A 588 29.47 10.31 6.60
N VAL A 589 28.50 10.26 5.69
CA VAL A 589 27.21 10.97 5.89
C VAL A 589 26.06 10.06 5.47
N GLY A 590 25.01 10.08 6.30
CA GLY A 590 23.83 9.25 6.16
C GLY A 590 22.62 10.02 5.62
N GLY A 591 21.72 9.26 4.99
CA GLY A 591 20.31 9.58 4.76
C GLY A 591 19.99 10.65 3.71
N ALA A 592 18.83 10.48 3.08
CA ALA A 592 18.21 11.38 2.10
C ALA A 592 18.09 12.84 2.60
N GLN A 593 18.55 13.80 1.80
CA GLN A 593 18.46 15.25 2.09
C GLN A 593 17.63 16.00 1.03
N ASP A 594 16.87 17.01 1.47
CA ASP A 594 16.02 17.90 0.64
C ASP A 594 16.60 19.31 0.62
N TRP A 595 17.07 19.75 -0.55
CA TRP A 595 17.77 21.00 -0.74
C TRP A 595 17.02 21.92 -1.70
N GLN A 596 16.89 23.18 -1.32
CA GLN A 596 16.27 24.19 -2.15
C GLN A 596 17.09 25.48 -2.18
N ILE A 597 17.40 25.97 -3.38
CA ILE A 597 17.93 27.30 -3.59
C ILE A 597 16.92 28.05 -4.44
N SER A 598 16.45 29.20 -3.96
CA SER A 598 15.38 29.94 -4.63
C SER A 598 15.62 31.44 -4.64
N HIS A 599 15.33 32.09 -5.78
CA HIS A 599 15.54 33.53 -5.98
C HIS A 599 16.95 33.97 -5.56
N SER A 600 17.96 33.18 -5.91
CA SER A 600 19.31 33.30 -5.37
C SER A 600 20.34 33.12 -6.48
N LYS A 601 21.56 33.64 -6.26
CA LYS A 601 22.69 33.44 -7.19
C LYS A 601 23.73 32.57 -6.51
N ILE A 602 24.17 31.51 -7.18
CA ILE A 602 25.40 30.82 -6.79
C ILE A 602 26.55 31.62 -7.42
N ASP A 603 27.49 32.09 -6.61
CA ASP A 603 28.59 32.94 -7.07
C ASP A 603 29.80 32.11 -7.50
N ARG A 604 30.13 31.05 -6.76
CA ARG A 604 31.23 30.13 -7.09
C ARG A 604 31.08 28.75 -6.47
N PHE A 605 31.58 27.76 -7.20
CA PHE A 605 31.81 26.39 -6.73
C PHE A 605 33.31 26.14 -6.52
N GLY A 606 33.69 25.69 -5.33
CA GLY A 606 35.04 25.19 -5.04
C GLY A 606 35.31 23.83 -5.69
N ARG A 607 36.59 23.43 -5.77
CA ARG A 607 37.09 22.24 -6.49
C ARG A 607 36.42 20.91 -6.10
N HIS A 608 35.84 20.83 -4.90
CA HIS A 608 35.15 19.64 -4.34
C HIS A 608 33.86 20.01 -3.59
N SER A 609 33.24 21.13 -3.98
CA SER A 609 32.11 21.72 -3.25
C SER A 609 30.82 20.90 -3.30
N LEU A 610 30.72 19.93 -4.20
CA LEU A 610 29.56 19.04 -4.34
C LEU A 610 29.92 17.58 -4.04
N ALA A 611 31.02 17.31 -3.32
CA ALA A 611 31.47 15.97 -3.04
C ALA A 611 30.74 15.34 -1.83
N ASN A 612 30.58 14.01 -1.85
CA ASN A 612 29.90 13.24 -0.80
C ASN A 612 28.45 13.70 -0.53
N LEU A 613 27.74 14.15 -1.57
CA LEU A 613 26.33 14.59 -1.46
C LEU A 613 25.38 13.46 -1.86
N HIS A 614 24.50 13.05 -0.95
CA HIS A 614 23.41 12.11 -1.24
C HIS A 614 22.07 12.81 -1.00
N LEU A 615 21.52 13.44 -2.05
CA LEU A 615 20.29 14.22 -1.99
C LEU A 615 19.13 13.42 -2.56
N SER A 616 17.97 13.46 -1.90
CA SER A 616 16.74 12.96 -2.54
C SER A 616 16.10 14.00 -3.44
N HIS A 617 16.17 15.28 -3.06
CA HIS A 617 15.66 16.36 -3.89
C HIS A 617 16.64 17.53 -3.88
N LEU A 618 16.96 18.02 -5.08
CA LEU A 618 17.61 19.33 -5.26
C LEU A 618 16.72 20.20 -6.14
N LYS A 619 16.17 21.26 -5.55
CA LYS A 619 15.34 22.24 -6.25
C LYS A 619 16.09 23.55 -6.46
N LEU A 620 16.26 23.94 -7.72
CA LEU A 620 16.81 25.22 -8.14
C LEU A 620 15.69 26.02 -8.82
N GLN A 621 15.25 27.11 -8.21
CA GLN A 621 14.13 27.92 -8.71
C GLN A 621 14.53 29.39 -8.79
N TYR A 622 14.36 30.04 -9.94
CA TYR A 622 14.84 31.43 -10.12
C TYR A 622 16.31 31.59 -9.69
N THR A 623 17.15 30.62 -10.07
CA THR A 623 18.53 30.53 -9.61
C THR A 623 19.50 30.70 -10.78
N ARG A 624 20.59 31.44 -10.56
CA ARG A 624 21.74 31.47 -11.48
C ARG A 624 22.82 30.51 -10.98
N VAL A 625 23.19 29.56 -11.82
CA VAL A 625 24.21 28.53 -11.56
C VAL A 625 25.41 28.78 -12.47
N PRO A 626 26.60 29.10 -11.91
CA PRO A 626 27.80 29.34 -12.70
C PRO A 626 28.45 28.04 -13.15
N PHE A 627 29.57 28.14 -13.85
CA PHE A 627 30.38 26.98 -14.22
C PHE A 627 30.75 26.11 -12.99
N ILE A 628 30.60 24.78 -13.13
CA ILE A 628 30.93 23.79 -12.10
C ILE A 628 32.27 23.09 -12.43
N PRO A 629 33.29 23.15 -11.56
CA PRO A 629 34.59 22.51 -11.80
C PRO A 629 34.51 20.98 -11.99
N ALA A 630 35.44 20.42 -12.78
CA ALA A 630 35.44 19.01 -13.18
C ALA A 630 35.49 17.98 -12.03
N HIS A 631 35.98 18.36 -10.84
CA HIS A 631 36.12 17.48 -9.67
C HIS A 631 35.16 17.82 -8.52
N ALA A 632 34.13 18.63 -8.81
CA ALA A 632 33.24 19.14 -7.77
C ALA A 632 32.38 18.05 -7.12
N ASN A 633 31.96 17.01 -7.87
CA ASN A 633 30.80 16.15 -7.55
C ASN A 633 31.11 14.66 -7.28
N TRP A 634 32.36 14.31 -6.94
CA TRP A 634 32.72 12.90 -6.73
C TRP A 634 31.94 12.28 -5.54
N ASN A 635 31.63 10.98 -5.66
CA ASN A 635 30.87 10.21 -4.66
C ASN A 635 29.53 10.87 -4.27
N SER A 636 28.75 11.32 -5.25
CA SER A 636 27.49 12.04 -4.99
C SER A 636 26.35 11.52 -5.86
N THR A 637 25.12 11.59 -5.34
CA THR A 637 23.87 11.19 -6.00
C THR A 637 22.75 12.18 -5.69
N ILE A 638 21.88 12.40 -6.67
CA ILE A 638 20.65 13.19 -6.57
C ILE A 638 19.51 12.34 -7.13
N ASP A 639 18.55 11.93 -6.31
CA ASP A 639 17.44 11.10 -6.79
C ASP A 639 16.55 11.91 -7.75
N THR A 640 16.18 13.14 -7.37
CA THR A 640 15.36 14.04 -8.18
C THR A 640 15.93 15.46 -8.24
N LEU A 641 16.32 15.90 -9.43
CA LEU A 641 16.75 17.28 -9.73
C LEU A 641 15.60 18.07 -10.36
N ILE A 642 15.23 19.19 -9.75
CA ILE A 642 14.16 20.09 -10.22
C ILE A 642 14.77 21.46 -10.52
N ILE A 643 14.64 21.91 -11.76
CA ILE A 643 15.17 23.19 -12.24
C ILE A 643 14.03 24.00 -12.87
N GLU A 644 13.72 25.16 -12.30
CA GLU A 644 12.59 25.99 -12.74
C GLU A 644 13.03 27.45 -12.91
N ASN A 645 12.70 28.06 -14.03
CA ASN A 645 12.95 29.48 -14.30
C ASN A 645 14.39 29.92 -14.00
N SER A 646 15.37 29.08 -14.32
CA SER A 646 16.76 29.22 -13.87
C SER A 646 17.73 29.38 -15.05
N TYR A 647 18.92 29.92 -14.75
CA TYR A 647 19.99 30.17 -15.72
C TYR A 647 21.21 29.32 -15.36
N LEU A 648 21.64 28.44 -16.27
CA LEU A 648 22.73 27.51 -16.04
C LEU A 648 23.86 27.72 -17.05
N GLU A 649 25.05 28.06 -16.55
CA GLU A 649 26.27 28.20 -17.36
C GLU A 649 26.88 26.83 -17.72
N SER A 650 26.66 25.79 -16.90
CA SER A 650 27.07 24.42 -17.18
C SER A 650 26.15 23.41 -16.49
N THR A 651 25.87 22.27 -17.14
CA THR A 651 24.95 21.24 -16.60
C THR A 651 25.60 19.90 -16.26
N ALA A 652 26.75 19.59 -16.86
CA ALA A 652 27.37 18.26 -16.83
C ALA A 652 27.43 17.64 -15.42
N ARG A 653 27.94 18.39 -14.45
CA ARG A 653 28.20 17.86 -13.09
C ARG A 653 26.95 17.65 -12.25
N LEU A 654 25.86 18.36 -12.53
CA LEU A 654 24.58 18.12 -11.86
C LEU A 654 23.84 16.94 -12.49
N PHE A 655 23.85 16.86 -13.83
CA PHE A 655 23.12 15.81 -14.55
C PHE A 655 23.78 14.44 -14.40
N GLU A 656 25.11 14.38 -14.39
CA GLU A 656 25.89 13.14 -14.20
C GLU A 656 25.61 12.40 -12.88
N ILE A 657 25.15 13.13 -11.85
CA ILE A 657 24.83 12.56 -10.54
C ILE A 657 23.33 12.46 -10.28
N SER A 658 22.47 12.81 -11.25
CA SER A 658 21.02 12.85 -11.08
C SER A 658 20.33 11.64 -11.72
N GLU A 659 19.46 10.96 -10.96
CA GLU A 659 18.65 9.85 -11.49
C GLU A 659 17.45 10.35 -12.31
N SER A 660 16.72 11.35 -11.79
CA SER A 660 15.55 11.96 -12.43
C SER A 660 15.70 13.47 -12.58
N LEU A 661 15.26 14.04 -13.71
CA LEU A 661 15.30 15.48 -14.00
C LEU A 661 13.91 16.01 -14.37
N ARG A 662 13.51 17.11 -13.73
CA ARG A 662 12.43 17.98 -14.17
C ARG A 662 12.98 19.37 -14.43
N MET A 663 12.95 19.83 -15.67
CA MET A 663 13.43 21.16 -16.03
C MET A 663 12.37 21.94 -16.79
N GLN A 664 12.04 23.14 -16.34
CA GLN A 664 11.08 24.01 -17.02
C GLN A 664 11.48 25.48 -17.07
N ASN A 665 11.10 26.16 -18.15
CA ASN A 665 11.28 27.61 -18.36
C ASN A 665 12.73 28.10 -18.10
N SER A 666 13.73 27.26 -18.34
CA SER A 666 15.12 27.52 -17.96
C SER A 666 16.03 27.70 -19.18
N ILE A 667 17.12 28.44 -18.99
CA ILE A 667 18.11 28.76 -20.03
C ILE A 667 19.43 28.08 -19.70
N VAL A 668 19.97 27.32 -20.66
CA VAL A 668 21.27 26.65 -20.54
C VAL A 668 22.23 27.21 -21.58
N PHE A 669 23.40 27.69 -21.17
CA PHE A 669 24.39 28.37 -22.04
C PHE A 669 25.46 27.44 -22.65
N SER A 670 25.28 26.13 -22.53
CA SER A 670 26.20 25.12 -23.07
C SER A 670 25.43 23.92 -23.59
N SER A 671 26.02 23.15 -24.50
CA SER A 671 25.49 21.82 -24.86
C SER A 671 25.27 20.99 -23.59
N PRO A 672 24.06 20.46 -23.33
CA PRO A 672 23.70 19.81 -22.06
C PRO A 672 24.38 18.44 -21.94
N ARG A 673 25.69 18.45 -21.69
CA ARG A 673 26.46 17.25 -21.36
C ARG A 673 25.88 16.62 -20.09
N GLY A 674 25.95 15.30 -19.99
CA GLY A 674 25.39 14.54 -18.87
C GLY A 674 23.89 14.25 -18.98
N LEU A 675 23.13 14.79 -19.94
CA LEU A 675 21.70 14.45 -20.05
C LEU A 675 21.49 12.94 -20.33
N GLY A 676 22.42 12.29 -21.04
CA GLY A 676 22.38 10.86 -21.32
C GLY A 676 22.62 9.94 -20.10
N THR A 677 22.98 10.49 -18.93
CA THR A 677 23.11 9.69 -17.69
C THR A 677 21.82 9.63 -16.89
N ILE A 678 20.79 10.42 -17.25
CA ILE A 678 19.54 10.55 -16.51
C ILE A 678 18.57 9.43 -16.92
N SER A 679 17.97 8.75 -15.92
CA SER A 679 17.04 7.63 -16.15
C SER A 679 15.63 8.05 -16.52
N SER A 680 15.21 9.27 -16.13
CA SER A 680 13.89 9.84 -16.41
C SER A 680 14.00 11.36 -16.48
N ALA A 681 13.63 11.96 -17.61
CA ALA A 681 13.72 13.40 -17.81
C ALA A 681 12.40 13.99 -18.33
N GLN A 682 11.92 15.07 -17.70
CA GLN A 682 10.78 15.88 -18.14
C GLN A 682 11.27 17.31 -18.40
N LEU A 683 11.27 17.72 -19.67
CA LEU A 683 11.78 19.02 -20.12
C LEU A 683 10.64 19.81 -20.75
N GLN A 684 10.35 21.01 -20.24
CA GLN A 684 9.25 21.85 -20.74
C GLN A 684 9.72 23.30 -20.97
N ASN A 685 9.59 23.81 -22.19
CA ASN A 685 9.87 25.21 -22.53
C ASN A 685 11.26 25.72 -22.08
N ASN A 686 12.31 24.94 -22.34
CA ASN A 686 13.68 25.33 -22.01
C ASN A 686 14.40 25.85 -23.25
N THR A 687 15.25 26.85 -23.06
CA THR A 687 16.12 27.39 -24.13
C THR A 687 17.52 26.84 -23.96
N LEU A 688 18.03 26.19 -25.00
CA LEU A 688 19.42 25.73 -25.06
C LEU A 688 20.19 26.65 -26.00
N LEU A 689 21.15 27.38 -25.44
CA LEU A 689 22.06 28.25 -26.17
C LEU A 689 23.39 27.51 -26.32
N GLU A 690 23.67 27.03 -27.53
CA GLU A 690 25.00 26.56 -27.89
C GLU A 690 25.87 27.77 -28.25
N CYS A 691 26.77 28.18 -27.35
CA CYS A 691 27.73 29.26 -27.65
C CYS A 691 29.16 28.77 -27.99
N CYS A 692 29.35 27.51 -28.39
CA CYS A 692 30.63 27.07 -28.94
C CYS A 692 30.42 26.07 -30.08
N SER A 693 30.58 26.53 -31.32
CA SER A 693 30.92 25.61 -32.41
C SER A 693 32.42 25.35 -32.31
N ALA A 694 32.81 24.13 -31.97
CA ALA A 694 34.18 23.69 -32.22
C ALA A 694 34.29 23.42 -33.73
N TYR A 695 34.57 24.45 -34.53
CA TYR A 695 34.91 24.26 -35.92
C TYR A 695 36.33 23.69 -35.97
N ARG A 696 36.48 22.37 -36.12
CA ARG A 696 37.78 21.76 -36.37
C ARG A 696 38.24 22.15 -37.78
N ASN A 697 39.11 23.15 -37.87
CA ASN A 697 39.88 23.37 -39.08
C ASN A 697 40.99 22.29 -39.14
N PRO A 698 41.29 21.67 -40.31
CA PRO A 698 42.19 20.52 -40.40
C PRO A 698 43.67 20.81 -40.14
N GLU A 699 44.05 22.00 -39.64
CA GLU A 699 45.45 22.41 -39.46
C GLU A 699 45.83 22.85 -38.03
N GLY A 700 45.07 22.44 -37.00
CA GLY A 700 45.58 22.41 -35.63
C GLY A 700 45.97 23.76 -35.02
N LEU A 701 45.22 24.82 -35.30
CA LEU A 701 45.20 26.02 -34.47
C LEU A 701 43.79 26.16 -33.93
N ASP A 702 43.63 25.85 -32.64
CA ASP A 702 42.40 26.13 -31.89
C ASP A 702 42.20 27.65 -31.89
N THR A 703 41.14 28.11 -32.54
CA THR A 703 40.62 29.47 -32.35
C THR A 703 39.12 29.31 -32.08
N ILE A 704 38.71 29.71 -30.89
CA ILE A 704 37.31 29.69 -30.47
C ILE A 704 36.69 31.03 -30.93
N GLU A 705 36.04 31.05 -32.08
CA GLU A 705 35.17 32.18 -32.44
C GLU A 705 33.75 31.98 -31.86
N MET A 706 33.25 33.01 -31.18
CA MET A 706 31.86 33.08 -30.74
C MET A 706 30.92 33.18 -31.93
N ASP A 707 29.78 32.49 -31.86
CA ASP A 707 28.66 32.72 -32.79
C ASP A 707 28.21 34.20 -32.66
N PRO A 708 28.13 34.98 -33.75
CA PRO A 708 27.72 36.39 -33.72
C PRO A 708 26.30 36.63 -33.21
N ARG A 709 25.49 35.58 -32.99
CA ARG A 709 24.20 35.66 -32.28
C ARG A 709 24.34 35.64 -30.74
N CYS A 710 25.49 35.22 -30.21
CA CYS A 710 25.84 35.31 -28.78
C CYS A 710 26.42 36.70 -28.41
N ASP A 711 26.59 37.62 -29.37
CA ASP A 711 27.31 38.89 -29.22
C ASP A 711 26.48 40.06 -28.62
N LEU A 712 25.24 39.80 -28.21
CA LEU A 712 24.32 40.86 -27.76
C LEU A 712 24.01 40.88 -26.25
N PHE A 713 24.43 39.89 -25.46
CA PHE A 713 24.25 39.95 -24.00
C PHE A 713 25.40 39.25 -23.25
N PHE A 714 26.18 40.07 -22.52
CA PHE A 714 27.19 39.76 -21.49
C PHE A 714 28.68 39.87 -21.85
N TYR A 715 29.21 41.08 -21.61
CA TYR A 715 30.59 41.35 -21.23
C TYR A 715 30.98 40.56 -19.96
N ALA A 716 31.55 39.36 -20.10
CA ALA A 716 32.54 38.74 -19.20
C ALA A 716 32.48 37.20 -19.30
N SER A 717 32.95 36.63 -20.41
CA SER A 717 33.34 35.22 -20.50
C SER A 717 34.49 35.13 -21.50
N ARG A 718 35.73 34.98 -21.03
CA ARG A 718 36.90 34.73 -21.90
C ARG A 718 37.07 33.23 -22.07
N CYS A 719 37.10 32.77 -23.32
CA CYS A 719 37.69 31.47 -23.67
C CYS A 719 39.22 31.59 -23.60
N PHE A 720 39.91 30.57 -23.11
CA PHE A 720 41.38 30.50 -23.00
C PHE A 720 41.93 29.63 -24.14
N ASP A 721 43.06 30.02 -24.77
CA ASP A 721 43.79 29.28 -25.82
C ASP A 721 45.26 29.04 -25.45
N GLU A 722 45.89 27.96 -25.97
CA GLU A 722 47.35 27.89 -26.25
C GLU A 722 47.74 26.76 -27.28
N GLU A 723 48.17 27.21 -28.48
CA GLU A 723 49.31 26.80 -29.36
C GLU A 723 49.52 25.41 -30.09
N GLN A 724 49.58 25.52 -31.45
CA GLN A 724 50.54 24.94 -32.46
C GLN A 724 50.16 23.84 -33.53
N ILE A 725 50.00 24.31 -34.79
CA ILE A 725 50.57 23.94 -36.12
C ILE A 725 50.32 22.55 -36.77
N GLY A 726 49.52 22.53 -37.86
CA GLY A 726 49.95 22.13 -39.23
C GLY A 726 49.31 20.91 -39.93
N GLY A 727 48.59 21.14 -41.05
CA GLY A 727 48.67 20.32 -42.29
C GLY A 727 47.62 19.26 -42.66
N ARG A 728 46.75 19.60 -43.64
CA ARG A 728 46.08 18.79 -44.71
C ARG A 728 45.12 17.58 -44.41
N LEU A 729 43.82 17.87 -44.64
CA LEU A 729 42.72 17.14 -45.35
C LEU A 729 42.73 15.59 -45.50
N SER A 730 41.73 14.91 -44.91
CA SER A 730 40.64 14.21 -45.64
C SER A 730 39.58 13.54 -44.73
N ASN A 731 38.35 13.49 -45.27
CA ASN A 731 37.05 12.96 -44.84
C ASN A 731 36.99 11.83 -43.78
N HIS A 732 36.04 11.95 -42.83
CA HIS A 732 34.85 11.07 -42.66
C HIS A 732 34.18 11.26 -41.28
N LEU A 733 32.85 11.49 -41.27
CA LEU A 733 31.95 11.36 -40.10
C LEU A 733 32.03 9.92 -39.53
N PRO A 734 31.92 9.71 -38.20
CA PRO A 734 30.61 9.27 -37.71
C PRO A 734 30.28 9.65 -36.24
N ILE A 735 28.97 9.75 -36.01
CA ILE A 735 28.32 9.57 -34.71
C ILE A 735 28.53 8.10 -34.30
N THR A 736 29.30 7.83 -33.24
CA THR A 736 29.21 6.57 -32.49
C THR A 736 29.55 6.78 -31.02
N SER A 737 28.66 6.32 -30.15
CA SER A 737 28.95 6.03 -28.75
C SER A 737 29.86 4.79 -28.68
N SER A 738 30.92 4.85 -27.87
CA SER A 738 31.69 3.67 -27.49
C SER A 738 31.47 3.38 -26.01
N THR A 739 30.52 2.50 -25.72
CA THR A 739 30.48 1.74 -24.48
C THR A 739 31.37 0.51 -24.62
N ARG A 740 32.08 0.12 -23.55
CA ARG A 740 32.50 -1.27 -23.37
C ARG A 740 32.22 -1.72 -21.94
N ARG A 741 31.37 -2.75 -21.87
CA ARG A 741 30.99 -3.62 -20.73
C ARG A 741 30.10 -2.88 -19.69
N LEU A 742 28.83 -3.23 -19.51
CA LEU A 742 28.23 -4.55 -19.31
C LEU A 742 26.73 -4.57 -19.70
N ARG A 743 26.22 -5.78 -20.00
CA ARG A 743 24.85 -6.12 -20.42
C ARG A 743 23.77 -5.60 -19.46
N TYR A 744 22.69 -4.97 -19.95
CA TYR A 744 21.28 -5.27 -19.63
C TYR A 744 20.31 -4.51 -20.56
N LEU A 745 19.12 -5.10 -20.71
CA LEU A 745 17.91 -4.79 -21.47
C LEU A 745 17.72 -3.39 -22.09
N TYR A 746 17.29 -3.40 -23.36
CA TYR A 746 16.66 -2.27 -24.04
C TYR A 746 15.31 -1.94 -23.39
N ILE A 747 15.15 -0.72 -22.88
CA ILE A 747 13.84 -0.10 -22.61
C ILE A 747 13.73 1.10 -23.54
N LEU A 748 12.72 1.11 -24.41
CA LEU A 748 12.34 2.24 -25.24
C LEU A 748 12.01 3.45 -24.34
N MET A 749 12.77 4.54 -24.46
CA MET A 749 12.36 5.85 -23.94
C MET A 749 11.48 6.56 -24.98
N LEU A 750 10.19 6.71 -24.67
CA LEU A 750 9.31 7.63 -25.38
C LEU A 750 9.63 9.05 -24.88
N ILE A 751 10.29 9.86 -25.71
CA ILE A 751 10.43 11.30 -25.49
C ILE A 751 9.14 11.94 -26.01
N ILE A 752 8.21 12.28 -25.12
CA ILE A 752 7.06 13.11 -25.47
C ILE A 752 7.50 14.56 -25.31
N ILE A 753 7.77 15.23 -26.43
CA ILE A 753 7.90 16.68 -26.51
C ILE A 753 6.47 17.23 -26.63
N ILE A 754 5.99 17.94 -25.60
CA ILE A 754 4.79 18.79 -25.68
C ILE A 754 5.24 20.24 -25.73
#